data_AF-A0A1Y3NNB7-F1
#
_entry.id   AF-A0A1Y3NNB7-F1
#
_cell.length_a   1.000
_cell.length_b   1.000
_cell.length_c   1.000
_cell.angle_alpha   90.00
_cell.angle_beta   90.00
_cell.angle_gamma   90.00
#
_symmetry.space_group_name_H-M   'P 1'
#
loop_
_entity.id
_entity.type
_entity.pdbx_description
1 polymer ?
#
loop_
_entity_poly.entity_id
_entity_poly.type
_entity_poly.pdbx_seq_one_letter_code
_entity_poly.pdbx_strand_id
1 'polypeptide(L)'
;MINVKNKIGYLIDNSSFHTKNKFSEIQINTSYFENINTLINGKEVNSYIKNSKFYNINNLSAYPTLINTLYGRIILENCSISNIMVYGYSIFSEETDITLSNVIISNITSNHKNVISSILNNFNLFNITFNNINIYGDFNDSSLIEISTENINKNITLNNIQLLNINANGNIINMKGTNAFIHFNNIIMKNITSFGPIIKSTLNNVNIKMESLIFENNSSIDKYSKGLININNNINIDLLNSKFNNNKSYNSGVIYFGNINSLNGNINNCTFNNNIASGDGGVFYINNQNKLNGKLLIEKTSFNKNHVNLFGGVIYMNEYNNENNIILINNNFTNNYAGIAGGSIFITNINKHNASYLNKIIYNNNLFNMNYAGSHGLNIGSNPVKLIFDDNNTNTNIKFLPGNPISLTLKVYDLFDNLIIDNEKYFSNIGLDMKLFDINDNLINDDIYKITNNEISIEKGNILVVIKIYIKEPGKYKLKFNLKSKVNNIIYDNGNTVELFVESLDCNQSDIKKEDNNNMLYICEKPICMKCDTDKNFDCIKRSDTVNNPKINICQCSKGWKGERCDEYDFYNIKKLKIIKTSGILSSTIITIGNILLCITEKNIIAHNFKIMFNNSKKDMMLLEKILSKNNYDFIINKDYKFFSQSSSSSIDSNTSNNSVEENKNTDKRRFSNTNLKNYRV
;
A
#
# COMPACT_ATOMS: atom_id res chain seq x y z
N MET A 1 -47.81 -9.69 -32.86
CA MET A 1 -48.75 -9.39 -31.76
C MET A 1 -48.38 -8.04 -31.17
N ILE A 2 -49.32 -7.09 -31.14
CA ILE A 2 -49.09 -5.73 -30.63
C ILE A 2 -50.17 -5.44 -29.59
N ASN A 3 -49.76 -4.96 -28.40
CA ASN A 3 -50.65 -4.61 -27.29
C ASN A 3 -51.56 -5.78 -26.83
N VAL A 4 -51.07 -7.02 -26.91
CA VAL A 4 -51.86 -8.20 -26.52
C VAL A 4 -51.58 -8.52 -25.06
N LYS A 5 -52.53 -8.13 -24.20
CA LYS A 5 -52.50 -8.40 -22.75
C LYS A 5 -53.79 -9.10 -22.33
N ASN A 6 -53.71 -9.96 -21.31
CA ASN A 6 -54.88 -10.58 -20.69
C ASN A 6 -54.76 -10.61 -19.17
N LYS A 7 -55.85 -10.96 -18.48
CA LYS A 7 -55.88 -11.02 -17.00
C LYS A 7 -55.06 -12.18 -16.43
N ILE A 8 -54.78 -13.20 -17.22
CA ILE A 8 -54.10 -14.43 -16.76
C ILE A 8 -52.59 -14.20 -16.66
N GLY A 9 -52.02 -13.35 -17.52
CA GLY A 9 -50.60 -12.99 -17.46
C GLY A 9 -49.73 -13.62 -18.54
N TYR A 10 -50.27 -14.50 -19.40
CA TYR A 10 -49.52 -15.14 -20.49
C TYR A 10 -50.36 -15.36 -21.76
N LEU A 11 -49.73 -15.54 -22.93
CA LEU A 11 -50.42 -15.69 -24.21
C LEU A 11 -50.60 -17.15 -24.65
N ILE A 12 -49.62 -18.01 -24.38
CA ILE A 12 -49.63 -19.43 -24.72
C ILE A 12 -49.45 -20.23 -23.43
N ASP A 13 -50.39 -21.11 -23.12
CA ASP A 13 -50.31 -22.03 -21.98
C ASP A 13 -50.11 -23.45 -22.45
N ASN A 14 -49.14 -24.12 -21.84
CA ASN A 14 -48.84 -25.52 -22.09
C ASN A 14 -48.53 -26.24 -20.78
N SER A 15 -49.35 -25.96 -19.76
CA SER A 15 -49.26 -26.55 -18.42
C SER A 15 -49.99 -27.90 -18.29
N SER A 16 -50.85 -28.27 -19.24
CA SER A 16 -51.79 -29.39 -19.11
C SER A 16 -51.33 -30.73 -19.72
N PHE A 17 -50.21 -30.77 -20.44
CA PHE A 17 -49.72 -31.99 -21.10
C PHE A 17 -48.78 -32.83 -20.20
N HIS A 18 -49.34 -33.47 -19.17
CA HIS A 18 -48.64 -34.48 -18.35
C HIS A 18 -48.73 -35.89 -18.95
N THR A 19 -48.55 -36.04 -20.27
CA THR A 19 -48.36 -37.38 -20.84
C THR A 19 -46.90 -37.78 -20.60
N LYS A 20 -46.69 -38.76 -19.71
CA LYS A 20 -45.39 -39.31 -19.27
C LYS A 20 -44.34 -39.30 -20.40
N ASN A 21 -43.28 -38.51 -20.22
CA ASN A 21 -42.00 -38.52 -20.94
C ASN A 21 -41.90 -37.83 -22.32
N LYS A 22 -42.80 -36.92 -22.70
CA LYS A 22 -42.59 -36.10 -23.92
C LYS A 22 -42.56 -34.62 -23.62
N PHE A 23 -41.43 -33.99 -23.89
CA PHE A 23 -41.32 -32.54 -23.99
C PHE A 23 -42.23 -32.07 -25.11
N SER A 24 -43.03 -31.06 -24.79
CA SER A 24 -43.82 -30.37 -25.80
C SER A 24 -42.96 -29.33 -26.51
N GLU A 25 -43.22 -29.09 -27.79
CA GLU A 25 -42.42 -28.17 -28.60
C GLU A 25 -43.26 -27.00 -29.09
N ILE A 26 -42.74 -25.78 -28.91
CA ILE A 26 -43.32 -24.55 -29.45
C ILE A 26 -42.29 -23.92 -30.39
N GLN A 27 -42.68 -23.68 -31.63
CA GLN A 27 -41.84 -23.04 -32.64
C GLN A 27 -42.45 -21.72 -33.08
N ILE A 28 -41.67 -20.64 -33.02
CA ILE A 28 -42.07 -19.29 -33.41
C ILE A 28 -41.01 -18.72 -34.33
N ASN A 29 -41.40 -18.40 -35.56
CA ASN A 29 -40.48 -17.88 -36.58
C ASN A 29 -40.97 -16.51 -37.09
N THR A 30 -40.03 -15.62 -37.39
CA THR A 30 -40.27 -14.36 -38.11
C THR A 30 -41.41 -13.53 -37.50
N SER A 31 -41.40 -13.36 -36.18
CA SER A 31 -42.51 -12.77 -35.44
C SER A 31 -42.13 -11.44 -34.79
N TYR A 32 -43.13 -10.57 -34.63
CA TYR A 32 -42.99 -9.27 -33.96
C TYR A 32 -43.92 -9.21 -32.75
N PHE A 33 -43.36 -8.93 -31.58
CA PHE A 33 -44.06 -8.86 -30.29
C PHE A 33 -43.83 -7.49 -29.65
N GLU A 34 -44.90 -6.73 -29.46
CA GLU A 34 -44.85 -5.41 -28.83
C GLU A 34 -45.85 -5.30 -27.69
N ASN A 35 -45.37 -4.86 -26.53
CA ASN A 35 -46.19 -4.60 -25.34
C ASN A 35 -47.17 -5.75 -25.02
N ILE A 36 -46.64 -6.98 -24.99
CA ILE A 36 -47.39 -8.19 -24.68
C ILE A 36 -47.26 -8.59 -23.22
N ASN A 37 -48.17 -9.44 -22.73
CA ASN A 37 -47.93 -10.27 -21.55
C ASN A 37 -46.86 -11.35 -21.85
N THR A 38 -46.46 -12.14 -20.85
CA THR A 38 -45.54 -13.28 -21.02
C THR A 38 -45.98 -14.15 -22.21
N LEU A 39 -45.08 -14.47 -23.14
CA LEU A 39 -45.45 -15.13 -24.37
C LEU A 39 -45.86 -16.59 -24.13
N ILE A 40 -45.06 -17.33 -23.36
CA ILE A 40 -45.23 -18.77 -23.14
C ILE A 40 -45.21 -19.06 -21.64
N ASN A 41 -46.14 -19.87 -21.17
CA ASN A 41 -46.19 -20.46 -19.84
C ASN A 41 -46.29 -22.00 -19.96
N GLY A 42 -45.49 -22.76 -19.20
CA GLY A 42 -45.62 -24.22 -19.17
C GLY A 42 -44.53 -24.95 -18.39
N LYS A 43 -44.63 -26.29 -18.32
CA LYS A 43 -43.61 -27.17 -17.76
C LYS A 43 -43.17 -28.17 -18.81
N GLU A 44 -41.89 -28.52 -18.86
CA GLU A 44 -41.31 -29.46 -19.83
C GLU A 44 -41.61 -29.03 -21.29
N VAL A 45 -41.42 -27.74 -21.58
CA VAL A 45 -41.66 -27.15 -22.90
C VAL A 45 -40.35 -26.69 -23.53
N ASN A 46 -40.09 -27.17 -24.76
CA ASN A 46 -38.99 -26.70 -25.59
C ASN A 46 -39.50 -25.57 -26.50
N SER A 47 -39.00 -24.37 -26.27
CA SER A 47 -39.36 -23.18 -27.04
C SER A 47 -38.24 -22.81 -28.01
N TYR A 48 -38.55 -22.81 -29.31
CA TYR A 48 -37.64 -22.45 -30.39
C TYR A 48 -38.14 -21.17 -31.05
N ILE A 49 -37.43 -20.05 -30.86
CA ILE A 49 -37.83 -18.75 -31.39
C ILE A 49 -36.75 -18.21 -32.32
N LYS A 50 -37.08 -17.99 -33.60
CA LYS A 50 -36.12 -17.51 -34.61
C LYS A 50 -36.57 -16.21 -35.28
N ASN A 51 -35.60 -15.39 -35.67
CA ASN A 51 -35.80 -14.20 -36.50
C ASN A 51 -36.89 -13.25 -35.97
N SER A 52 -37.00 -13.13 -34.65
CA SER A 52 -38.15 -12.46 -34.01
C SER A 52 -37.73 -11.23 -33.19
N LYS A 53 -38.67 -10.30 -32.99
CA LYS A 53 -38.44 -9.05 -32.25
C LYS A 53 -39.39 -8.92 -31.06
N PHE A 54 -38.85 -8.51 -29.92
CA PHE A 54 -39.55 -8.20 -28.69
C PHE A 54 -39.28 -6.74 -28.33
N TYR A 55 -40.33 -5.94 -28.21
CA TYR A 55 -40.22 -4.48 -28.13
C TYR A 55 -41.21 -3.86 -27.13
N ASN A 56 -40.78 -2.83 -26.39
CA ASN A 56 -41.64 -2.03 -25.52
C ASN A 56 -42.47 -2.88 -24.53
N ILE A 57 -41.86 -3.87 -23.88
CA ILE A 57 -42.56 -4.76 -22.96
C ILE A 57 -42.42 -4.21 -21.55
N ASN A 58 -43.55 -3.77 -20.99
CA ASN A 58 -43.69 -3.43 -19.59
C ASN A 58 -44.77 -4.35 -19.00
N ASN A 59 -44.32 -5.43 -18.36
CA ASN A 59 -45.18 -6.46 -17.80
C ASN A 59 -44.99 -6.50 -16.28
N LEU A 60 -46.10 -6.30 -15.55
CA LEU A 60 -46.17 -6.36 -14.09
C LEU A 60 -46.64 -7.74 -13.58
N SER A 61 -46.62 -8.76 -14.44
CA SER A 61 -47.10 -10.10 -14.09
C SER A 61 -46.18 -10.82 -13.10
N ALA A 62 -46.75 -11.77 -12.36
CA ALA A 62 -46.00 -12.69 -11.49
C ALA A 62 -45.20 -13.78 -12.26
N TYR A 63 -44.90 -13.54 -13.53
CA TYR A 63 -44.25 -14.47 -14.44
C TYR A 63 -43.02 -13.81 -15.06
N PRO A 64 -42.01 -14.60 -15.45
CA PRO A 64 -40.92 -14.13 -16.32
C PRO A 64 -41.42 -13.29 -17.48
N THR A 65 -40.68 -12.24 -17.84
CA THR A 65 -41.17 -11.21 -18.74
C THR A 65 -41.52 -11.73 -20.14
N LEU A 66 -40.77 -12.71 -20.65
CA LEU A 66 -40.98 -13.29 -21.98
C LEU A 66 -41.44 -14.75 -21.94
N ILE A 67 -40.73 -15.63 -21.25
CA ILE A 67 -40.96 -17.08 -21.33
C ILE A 67 -40.86 -17.70 -19.94
N ASN A 68 -41.96 -18.28 -19.48
CA ASN A 68 -42.08 -19.01 -18.23
C ASN A 68 -42.23 -20.51 -18.48
N THR A 69 -41.16 -21.16 -18.92
CA THR A 69 -41.12 -22.63 -19.00
C THR A 69 -40.34 -23.17 -17.81
N LEU A 70 -40.74 -24.27 -17.18
CA LEU A 70 -39.91 -24.94 -16.15
C LEU A 70 -39.37 -26.27 -16.69
N TYR A 71 -38.13 -26.61 -16.37
CA TYR A 71 -37.46 -27.87 -16.79
C TYR A 71 -37.38 -28.08 -18.30
N GLY A 72 -37.65 -27.05 -19.10
CA GLY A 72 -37.61 -27.09 -20.56
C GLY A 72 -36.36 -26.42 -21.12
N ARG A 73 -36.37 -26.22 -22.44
CA ARG A 73 -35.31 -25.52 -23.17
C ARG A 73 -35.84 -24.27 -23.85
N ILE A 74 -35.08 -23.19 -23.79
CA ILE A 74 -35.32 -21.96 -24.51
C ILE A 74 -34.17 -21.76 -25.50
N ILE A 75 -34.49 -21.78 -26.80
CA ILE A 75 -33.55 -21.49 -27.88
C ILE A 75 -34.03 -20.25 -28.63
N LEU A 76 -33.23 -19.17 -28.59
CA LEU A 76 -33.46 -17.96 -29.38
C LEU A 76 -32.34 -17.79 -30.42
N GLU A 77 -32.72 -17.61 -31.68
CA GLU A 77 -31.78 -17.39 -32.78
C GLU A 77 -32.15 -16.15 -33.59
N ASN A 78 -31.17 -15.26 -33.83
CA ASN A 78 -31.34 -14.05 -34.65
C ASN A 78 -32.48 -13.14 -34.15
N CYS A 79 -32.58 -12.96 -32.83
CA CYS A 79 -33.65 -12.21 -32.19
C CYS A 79 -33.18 -10.83 -31.68
N SER A 80 -34.11 -9.89 -31.54
CA SER A 80 -33.86 -8.60 -30.88
C SER A 80 -34.83 -8.38 -29.73
N ILE A 81 -34.32 -8.08 -28.54
CA ILE A 81 -35.08 -7.80 -27.32
C ILE A 81 -34.73 -6.38 -26.89
N SER A 82 -35.72 -5.47 -26.87
CA SER A 82 -35.42 -4.07 -26.58
C SER A 82 -36.54 -3.32 -25.89
N ASN A 83 -36.14 -2.29 -25.12
CA ASN A 83 -37.06 -1.42 -24.36
C ASN A 83 -37.97 -2.23 -23.43
N ILE A 84 -37.36 -3.08 -22.59
CA ILE A 84 -38.10 -3.91 -21.64
C ILE A 84 -37.88 -3.39 -20.24
N MET A 85 -38.97 -3.32 -19.47
CA MET A 85 -38.89 -3.12 -18.03
C MET A 85 -39.25 -4.41 -17.30
N VAL A 86 -38.31 -4.87 -16.50
CA VAL A 86 -38.32 -6.16 -15.82
C VAL A 86 -38.69 -5.93 -14.36
N TYR A 87 -39.86 -6.42 -13.97
CA TYR A 87 -40.43 -6.27 -12.63
C TYR A 87 -40.59 -7.62 -11.92
N GLY A 88 -39.93 -7.80 -10.79
CA GLY A 88 -40.17 -8.94 -9.90
C GLY A 88 -39.73 -10.33 -10.38
N TYR A 89 -39.40 -10.50 -11.68
CA TYR A 89 -38.92 -11.76 -12.28
C TYR A 89 -37.91 -11.47 -13.38
N SER A 90 -37.13 -12.47 -13.81
CA SER A 90 -36.21 -12.39 -14.96
C SER A 90 -36.93 -12.38 -16.32
N ILE A 91 -36.17 -12.19 -17.42
CA ILE A 91 -36.70 -12.28 -18.79
C ILE A 91 -37.20 -13.71 -19.10
N PHE A 92 -36.46 -14.71 -18.63
CA PHE A 92 -36.73 -16.13 -18.80
C PHE A 92 -36.76 -16.82 -17.44
N SER A 93 -37.56 -17.88 -17.32
CA SER A 93 -37.57 -18.73 -16.13
C SER A 93 -36.18 -19.29 -15.78
N GLU A 94 -35.85 -19.28 -14.48
CA GLU A 94 -34.52 -19.64 -13.97
C GLU A 94 -34.23 -21.15 -14.09
N GLU A 95 -35.26 -21.99 -14.12
CA GLU A 95 -35.13 -23.46 -14.14
C GLU A 95 -35.12 -24.03 -15.59
N THR A 96 -34.64 -23.25 -16.57
CA THR A 96 -34.57 -23.66 -17.99
C THR A 96 -33.17 -23.72 -18.53
N ASP A 97 -32.96 -24.63 -19.48
CA ASP A 97 -31.79 -24.61 -20.35
C ASP A 97 -31.92 -23.43 -21.31
N ILE A 98 -30.99 -22.47 -21.24
CA ILE A 98 -31.03 -21.27 -22.08
C ILE A 98 -29.88 -21.35 -23.09
N THR A 99 -30.23 -21.26 -24.37
CA THR A 99 -29.29 -21.10 -25.48
C THR A 99 -29.70 -19.90 -26.33
N LEU A 100 -28.85 -18.87 -26.36
CA LEU A 100 -29.08 -17.67 -27.17
C LEU A 100 -27.98 -17.59 -28.24
N SER A 101 -28.37 -17.33 -29.49
CA SER A 101 -27.47 -17.20 -30.63
C SER A 101 -27.83 -15.99 -31.49
N ASN A 102 -26.87 -15.11 -31.75
CA ASN A 102 -27.06 -13.89 -32.54
C ASN A 102 -28.22 -13.01 -32.02
N VAL A 103 -28.25 -12.78 -30.70
CA VAL A 103 -29.32 -12.00 -30.04
C VAL A 103 -28.80 -10.64 -29.60
N ILE A 104 -29.59 -9.60 -29.84
CA ILE A 104 -29.33 -8.25 -29.31
C ILE A 104 -30.33 -7.96 -28.20
N ILE A 105 -29.83 -7.63 -27.01
CA ILE A 105 -30.61 -7.26 -25.83
C ILE A 105 -30.23 -5.83 -25.47
N SER A 106 -31.18 -4.89 -25.55
CA SER A 106 -30.87 -3.47 -25.35
C SER A 106 -31.93 -2.68 -24.60
N ASN A 107 -31.52 -1.59 -23.96
CA ASN A 107 -32.44 -0.68 -23.26
C ASN A 107 -33.32 -1.42 -22.23
N ILE A 108 -32.70 -2.28 -21.42
CA ILE A 108 -33.39 -3.03 -20.39
C ILE A 108 -33.26 -2.27 -19.08
N THR A 109 -34.37 -2.08 -18.38
CA THR A 109 -34.37 -1.60 -17.00
C THR A 109 -34.93 -2.69 -16.11
N SER A 110 -34.18 -3.10 -15.10
CA SER A 110 -34.61 -4.08 -14.10
C SER A 110 -34.62 -3.46 -12.72
N ASN A 111 -35.73 -3.60 -12.01
CA ASN A 111 -35.75 -3.41 -10.55
C ASN A 111 -35.77 -4.76 -9.81
N HIS A 112 -35.65 -5.85 -10.55
CA HIS A 112 -35.59 -7.22 -10.04
C HIS A 112 -34.15 -7.59 -9.66
N LYS A 113 -34.01 -8.75 -9.02
CA LYS A 113 -32.75 -9.44 -8.76
C LYS A 113 -31.99 -9.63 -10.09
N ASN A 114 -32.42 -10.55 -10.94
CA ASN A 114 -31.66 -10.89 -12.15
C ASN A 114 -32.40 -10.54 -13.44
N VAL A 115 -31.65 -10.13 -14.47
CA VAL A 115 -32.20 -9.98 -15.83
C VAL A 115 -32.31 -11.35 -16.51
N ILE A 116 -31.25 -12.15 -16.44
CA ILE A 116 -31.21 -13.54 -16.88
C ILE A 116 -30.64 -14.38 -15.74
N SER A 117 -31.25 -15.52 -15.48
CA SER A 117 -30.80 -16.47 -14.46
C SER A 117 -30.89 -17.90 -14.97
N SER A 118 -29.98 -18.76 -14.51
CA SER A 118 -30.01 -20.20 -14.78
C SER A 118 -29.61 -21.00 -13.55
N ILE A 119 -30.54 -21.85 -13.10
CA ILE A 119 -30.42 -22.77 -11.97
C ILE A 119 -30.42 -24.20 -12.52
N LEU A 120 -29.53 -25.06 -12.01
CA LEU A 120 -29.37 -26.49 -12.37
C LEU A 120 -29.04 -26.86 -13.84
N ASN A 121 -29.20 -25.94 -14.78
CA ASN A 121 -29.02 -26.14 -16.21
C ASN A 121 -27.74 -25.56 -16.83
N ASN A 122 -27.38 -26.02 -18.04
CA ASN A 122 -26.27 -25.47 -18.81
C ASN A 122 -26.64 -24.07 -19.34
N PHE A 123 -25.64 -23.20 -19.49
CA PHE A 123 -25.87 -21.82 -19.92
C PHE A 123 -24.91 -21.45 -21.05
N ASN A 124 -25.47 -21.27 -22.26
CA ASN A 124 -24.70 -21.08 -23.48
C ASN A 124 -25.15 -19.82 -24.23
N LEU A 125 -24.21 -18.89 -24.44
CA LEU A 125 -24.43 -17.63 -25.16
C LEU A 125 -23.44 -17.52 -26.33
N PHE A 126 -23.96 -17.27 -27.53
CA PHE A 126 -23.16 -17.12 -28.75
C PHE A 126 -23.52 -15.84 -29.50
N ASN A 127 -22.53 -14.98 -29.78
CA ASN A 127 -22.71 -13.76 -30.56
C ASN A 127 -23.82 -12.84 -29.97
N ILE A 128 -23.73 -12.53 -28.68
CA ILE A 128 -24.76 -11.75 -27.97
C ILE A 128 -24.26 -10.33 -27.70
N THR A 129 -25.14 -9.35 -27.85
CA THR A 129 -24.87 -7.96 -27.45
C THR A 129 -25.87 -7.53 -26.40
N PHE A 130 -25.38 -7.16 -25.22
CA PHE A 130 -26.11 -6.44 -24.19
C PHE A 130 -25.70 -4.97 -24.23
N ASN A 131 -26.64 -4.05 -24.43
CA ASN A 131 -26.34 -2.62 -24.54
C ASN A 131 -27.34 -1.75 -23.77
N ASN A 132 -26.85 -0.76 -23.03
CA ASN A 132 -27.68 0.19 -22.29
C ASN A 132 -28.63 -0.53 -21.30
N ILE A 133 -28.04 -1.23 -20.35
CA ILE A 133 -28.78 -2.00 -19.34
C ILE A 133 -28.66 -1.30 -17.98
N ASN A 134 -29.78 -1.07 -17.31
CA ASN A 134 -29.81 -0.50 -15.97
C ASN A 134 -30.44 -1.50 -14.98
N ILE A 135 -29.72 -1.86 -13.92
CA ILE A 135 -30.13 -2.84 -12.92
C ILE A 135 -30.17 -2.15 -11.56
N TYR A 136 -31.37 -1.86 -11.08
CA TYR A 136 -31.64 -1.12 -9.85
C TYR A 136 -32.05 -2.03 -8.67
N GLY A 137 -31.97 -3.36 -8.83
CA GLY A 137 -32.26 -4.30 -7.75
C GLY A 137 -31.30 -4.16 -6.56
N ASP A 138 -31.54 -4.94 -5.50
CA ASP A 138 -30.71 -4.93 -4.30
C ASP A 138 -29.26 -5.34 -4.62
N PHE A 139 -28.28 -4.68 -3.99
CA PHE A 139 -26.87 -4.83 -4.38
C PHE A 139 -26.31 -6.25 -4.27
N ASN A 140 -26.77 -7.02 -3.27
CA ASN A 140 -26.33 -8.40 -3.05
C ASN A 140 -27.00 -9.41 -3.97
N ASP A 141 -28.22 -9.09 -4.39
CA ASP A 141 -29.11 -10.05 -5.04
C ASP A 141 -29.30 -9.73 -6.52
N SER A 142 -28.78 -8.59 -7.00
CA SER A 142 -28.97 -8.18 -8.37
C SER A 142 -27.82 -8.51 -9.31
N SER A 143 -28.17 -8.97 -10.51
CA SER A 143 -27.20 -9.18 -11.58
C SER A 143 -27.79 -9.15 -12.99
N LEU A 144 -26.93 -8.97 -14.01
CA LEU A 144 -27.36 -9.16 -15.39
C LEU A 144 -27.57 -10.64 -15.68
N ILE A 145 -26.59 -11.45 -15.30
CA ILE A 145 -26.56 -12.90 -15.48
C ILE A 145 -26.25 -13.55 -14.14
N GLU A 146 -27.20 -14.33 -13.60
CA GLU A 146 -26.96 -15.21 -12.46
C GLU A 146 -26.88 -16.67 -12.91
N ILE A 147 -25.84 -17.38 -12.47
CA ILE A 147 -25.69 -18.81 -12.71
C ILE A 147 -25.49 -19.52 -11.38
N SER A 148 -26.39 -20.43 -11.06
CA SER A 148 -26.31 -21.29 -9.88
C SER A 148 -26.07 -22.73 -10.30
N THR A 149 -24.96 -23.33 -9.87
CA THR A 149 -24.67 -24.75 -10.15
C THR A 149 -25.23 -25.68 -9.08
N GLU A 150 -25.61 -25.15 -7.92
CA GLU A 150 -25.94 -25.94 -6.73
C GLU A 150 -24.88 -27.02 -6.48
N ASN A 151 -25.24 -28.30 -6.52
CA ASN A 151 -24.34 -29.44 -6.29
C ASN A 151 -23.89 -30.15 -7.59
N ILE A 152 -24.21 -29.60 -8.77
CA ILE A 152 -23.96 -30.24 -10.07
C ILE A 152 -22.80 -29.56 -10.78
N ASN A 153 -21.95 -30.34 -11.45
CA ASN A 153 -20.91 -29.80 -12.34
C ASN A 153 -21.56 -29.22 -13.60
N LYS A 154 -21.24 -27.98 -13.95
CA LYS A 154 -21.78 -27.33 -15.14
C LYS A 154 -20.74 -26.86 -16.13
N ASN A 155 -21.14 -26.84 -17.40
CA ASN A 155 -20.41 -26.18 -18.46
C ASN A 155 -21.12 -24.87 -18.81
N ILE A 156 -20.40 -23.77 -18.68
CA ILE A 156 -20.88 -22.42 -18.95
C ILE A 156 -20.03 -21.86 -20.08
N THR A 157 -20.65 -21.57 -21.22
CA THR A 157 -19.93 -21.08 -22.41
C THR A 157 -20.47 -19.73 -22.84
N LEU A 158 -19.60 -18.73 -22.84
CA LEU A 158 -19.89 -17.39 -23.37
C LEU A 158 -18.89 -17.12 -24.49
N ASN A 159 -19.39 -17.00 -25.71
CA ASN A 159 -18.55 -16.82 -26.90
C ASN A 159 -19.02 -15.62 -27.73
N ASN A 160 -18.10 -14.71 -28.04
CA ASN A 160 -18.37 -13.49 -28.81
C ASN A 160 -19.46 -12.62 -28.17
N ILE A 161 -19.30 -12.27 -26.89
CA ILE A 161 -20.29 -11.47 -26.14
C ILE A 161 -19.82 -10.03 -26.00
N GLN A 162 -20.74 -9.09 -26.17
CA GLN A 162 -20.51 -7.66 -25.92
C GLN A 162 -21.42 -7.18 -24.79
N LEU A 163 -20.83 -6.60 -23.74
CA LEU A 163 -21.51 -5.97 -22.61
C LEU A 163 -21.15 -4.48 -22.60
N LEU A 164 -22.07 -3.62 -23.01
CA LEU A 164 -21.82 -2.21 -23.30
C LEU A 164 -22.76 -1.30 -22.50
N ASN A 165 -22.20 -0.26 -21.87
CA ASN A 165 -22.96 0.79 -21.20
C ASN A 165 -23.95 0.22 -20.17
N ILE A 166 -23.43 -0.45 -19.15
CA ILE A 166 -24.26 -1.12 -18.14
C ILE A 166 -24.07 -0.45 -16.78
N ASN A 167 -25.17 -0.09 -16.14
CA ASN A 167 -25.17 0.37 -14.76
C ASN A 167 -25.89 -0.66 -13.89
N ALA A 168 -25.23 -1.13 -12.83
CA ALA A 168 -25.80 -2.13 -11.94
C ALA A 168 -25.58 -1.81 -10.46
N ASN A 169 -26.61 -1.98 -9.65
CA ASN A 169 -26.48 -1.96 -8.20
C ASN A 169 -25.79 -3.21 -7.65
N GLY A 170 -25.74 -4.31 -8.41
CA GLY A 170 -25.05 -5.54 -8.01
C GLY A 170 -23.95 -5.93 -8.98
N ASN A 171 -23.83 -7.24 -9.21
CA ASN A 171 -22.81 -7.81 -10.08
C ASN A 171 -23.27 -7.76 -11.55
N ILE A 172 -22.38 -7.94 -12.53
CA ILE A 172 -22.85 -8.17 -13.91
C ILE A 172 -23.06 -9.66 -14.15
N ILE A 173 -22.04 -10.47 -13.93
CA ILE A 173 -22.10 -11.93 -14.01
C ILE A 173 -21.82 -12.47 -12.61
N ASN A 174 -22.80 -13.15 -12.02
CA ASN A 174 -22.70 -13.77 -10.70
C ASN A 174 -22.79 -15.30 -10.81
N MET A 175 -21.81 -16.01 -10.27
CA MET A 175 -21.72 -17.47 -10.33
C MET A 175 -21.57 -18.05 -8.92
N LYS A 176 -22.47 -18.97 -8.54
CA LYS A 176 -22.52 -19.60 -7.22
C LYS A 176 -22.81 -21.10 -7.29
N GLY A 177 -22.42 -21.85 -6.26
CA GLY A 177 -22.60 -23.32 -6.18
C GLY A 177 -21.30 -24.07 -5.89
N THR A 178 -21.22 -25.34 -6.29
CA THR A 178 -20.04 -26.20 -6.05
C THR A 178 -18.99 -26.08 -7.15
N ASN A 179 -19.30 -26.53 -8.36
CA ASN A 179 -18.31 -26.78 -9.41
C ASN A 179 -18.78 -26.27 -10.78
N ALA A 180 -17.92 -25.56 -11.49
CA ALA A 180 -18.18 -25.19 -12.88
C ALA A 180 -16.91 -25.15 -13.75
N PHE A 181 -17.09 -25.54 -15.01
CA PHE A 181 -16.17 -25.25 -16.11
C PHE A 181 -16.73 -24.07 -16.89
N ILE A 182 -16.02 -22.95 -16.86
CA ILE A 182 -16.46 -21.69 -17.46
C ILE A 182 -15.50 -21.33 -18.57
N HIS A 183 -16.04 -21.09 -19.77
CA HIS A 183 -15.26 -20.62 -20.91
C HIS A 183 -15.80 -19.25 -21.38
N PHE A 184 -14.99 -18.22 -21.15
CA PHE A 184 -15.17 -16.89 -21.71
C PHE A 184 -14.26 -16.72 -22.91
N ASN A 185 -14.82 -16.64 -24.11
CA ASN A 185 -14.06 -16.47 -25.35
C ASN A 185 -14.51 -15.23 -26.11
N ASN A 186 -13.57 -14.34 -26.43
CA ASN A 186 -13.81 -13.12 -27.20
C ASN A 186 -14.94 -12.26 -26.59
N ILE A 187 -14.76 -11.84 -25.33
CA ILE A 187 -15.74 -11.03 -24.60
C ILE A 187 -15.27 -9.58 -24.56
N ILE A 188 -16.18 -8.65 -24.87
CA ILE A 188 -15.96 -7.21 -24.79
C ILE A 188 -16.85 -6.66 -23.68
N MET A 189 -16.24 -6.05 -22.66
CA MET A 189 -16.92 -5.37 -21.55
C MET A 189 -16.46 -3.92 -21.50
N LYS A 190 -17.36 -2.98 -21.82
CA LYS A 190 -17.03 -1.55 -21.90
C LYS A 190 -18.04 -0.66 -21.21
N ASN A 191 -17.53 0.38 -20.54
CA ASN A 191 -18.33 1.41 -19.89
C ASN A 191 -19.35 0.82 -18.89
N ILE A 192 -18.90 -0.14 -18.08
CA ILE A 192 -19.72 -0.75 -17.03
C ILE A 192 -19.44 -0.05 -15.70
N THR A 193 -20.50 0.40 -15.02
CA THR A 193 -20.41 0.87 -13.63
C THR A 193 -21.24 -0.02 -12.74
N SER A 194 -20.64 -0.60 -11.69
CA SER A 194 -21.33 -1.51 -10.78
C SER A 194 -21.03 -1.23 -9.30
N PHE A 195 -22.02 -1.48 -8.43
CA PHE A 195 -21.85 -1.53 -6.97
C PHE A 195 -21.47 -2.95 -6.47
N GLY A 196 -20.94 -3.78 -7.37
CA GLY A 196 -20.29 -5.06 -7.07
C GLY A 196 -19.23 -5.38 -8.12
N PRO A 197 -18.60 -6.57 -8.09
CA PRO A 197 -17.72 -7.03 -9.16
C PRO A 197 -18.50 -7.24 -10.47
N ILE A 198 -17.83 -7.02 -11.60
CA ILE A 198 -18.39 -7.30 -12.92
C ILE A 198 -18.52 -8.80 -13.12
N ILE A 199 -17.48 -9.56 -12.76
CA ILE A 199 -17.54 -11.02 -12.72
C ILE A 199 -17.30 -11.43 -11.27
N LYS A 200 -18.27 -12.13 -10.69
CA LYS A 200 -18.15 -12.70 -9.34
C LYS A 200 -18.34 -14.22 -9.40
N SER A 201 -17.41 -14.94 -8.80
CA SER A 201 -17.52 -16.38 -8.56
C SER A 201 -17.31 -16.69 -7.09
N THR A 202 -18.32 -17.32 -6.49
CA THR A 202 -18.26 -17.92 -5.15
C THR A 202 -18.39 -19.44 -5.22
N LEU A 203 -18.06 -20.04 -6.36
CA LEU A 203 -18.02 -21.49 -6.54
C LEU A 203 -16.94 -22.11 -5.64
N ASN A 204 -17.16 -23.31 -5.12
CA ASN A 204 -16.16 -24.01 -4.29
C ASN A 204 -14.93 -24.43 -5.11
N ASN A 205 -15.15 -24.99 -6.30
CA ASN A 205 -14.10 -25.31 -7.27
C ASN A 205 -14.45 -24.70 -8.61
N VAL A 206 -13.57 -23.87 -9.14
CA VAL A 206 -13.82 -23.17 -10.39
C VAL A 206 -12.70 -23.44 -11.38
N ASN A 207 -13.06 -23.87 -12.58
CA ASN A 207 -12.16 -23.97 -13.71
C ASN A 207 -12.58 -22.94 -14.76
N ILE A 208 -11.84 -21.84 -14.87
CA ILE A 208 -12.17 -20.73 -15.75
C ILE A 208 -11.11 -20.60 -16.84
N LYS A 209 -11.55 -20.62 -18.09
CA LYS A 209 -10.75 -20.25 -19.25
C LYS A 209 -11.26 -18.91 -19.80
N MET A 210 -10.39 -17.90 -19.79
CA MET A 210 -10.64 -16.53 -20.24
C MET A 210 -9.71 -16.22 -21.42
N GLU A 211 -10.25 -16.12 -22.63
CA GLU A 211 -9.47 -15.93 -23.85
C GLU A 211 -9.95 -14.69 -24.61
N SER A 212 -9.00 -13.84 -25.00
CA SER A 212 -9.26 -12.66 -25.84
C SER A 212 -10.29 -11.71 -25.24
N LEU A 213 -10.20 -11.43 -23.93
CA LEU A 213 -11.10 -10.49 -23.27
C LEU A 213 -10.66 -9.04 -23.49
N ILE A 214 -11.62 -8.12 -23.60
CA ILE A 214 -11.39 -6.67 -23.63
C ILE A 214 -12.23 -6.03 -22.52
N PHE A 215 -11.57 -5.58 -21.45
CA PHE A 215 -12.16 -4.80 -20.36
C PHE A 215 -11.70 -3.35 -20.48
N GLU A 216 -12.62 -2.44 -20.83
CA GLU A 216 -12.30 -1.04 -21.06
C GLU A 216 -13.22 -0.08 -20.30
N ASN A 217 -12.65 0.87 -19.57
CA ASN A 217 -13.39 1.93 -18.86
C ASN A 217 -14.48 1.39 -17.92
N ASN A 218 -14.20 0.30 -17.21
CA ASN A 218 -15.16 -0.27 -16.27
C ASN A 218 -14.82 0.14 -14.83
N SER A 219 -15.83 0.31 -13.99
CA SER A 219 -15.69 0.75 -12.61
C SER A 219 -16.55 -0.07 -11.65
N SER A 220 -15.94 -0.58 -10.59
CA SER A 220 -16.66 -1.05 -9.40
C SER A 220 -16.49 -0.03 -8.28
N ILE A 221 -17.60 0.54 -7.83
CA ILE A 221 -17.62 1.67 -6.90
C ILE A 221 -17.94 1.28 -5.45
N ASP A 222 -18.22 0.00 -5.19
CA ASP A 222 -18.46 -0.47 -3.82
C ASP A 222 -17.14 -0.62 -3.05
N LYS A 223 -17.08 0.05 -1.90
CA LYS A 223 -15.94 0.05 -0.98
C LYS A 223 -15.69 -1.29 -0.31
N TYR A 224 -16.67 -2.19 -0.27
CA TYR A 224 -16.55 -3.49 0.38
C TYR A 224 -16.24 -4.61 -0.62
N SER A 225 -16.75 -4.49 -1.84
CA SER A 225 -16.45 -5.42 -2.92
C SER A 225 -14.99 -5.31 -3.36
N LYS A 226 -14.39 -6.47 -3.64
CA LYS A 226 -12.99 -6.58 -4.05
C LYS A 226 -12.90 -6.94 -5.52
N GLY A 227 -12.17 -6.13 -6.28
CA GLY A 227 -11.90 -6.30 -7.70
C GLY A 227 -13.11 -6.12 -8.64
N LEU A 228 -12.81 -6.03 -9.94
CA LEU A 228 -13.81 -6.14 -11.00
C LEU A 228 -14.10 -7.61 -11.33
N ILE A 229 -13.08 -8.44 -11.28
CA ILE A 229 -13.18 -9.89 -11.36
C ILE A 229 -12.85 -10.43 -9.97
N ASN A 230 -13.83 -11.05 -9.32
CA ASN A 230 -13.70 -11.59 -7.98
C ASN A 230 -13.93 -13.10 -8.03
N ILE A 231 -12.87 -13.87 -7.77
CA ILE A 231 -12.92 -15.33 -7.81
C ILE A 231 -12.43 -15.87 -6.48
N ASN A 232 -13.21 -16.74 -5.85
CA ASN A 232 -12.88 -17.29 -4.53
C ASN A 232 -12.63 -18.80 -4.54
N ASN A 233 -12.10 -19.32 -3.43
CA ASN A 233 -11.97 -20.75 -3.09
C ASN A 233 -10.89 -21.51 -3.89
N ASN A 234 -11.21 -22.67 -4.48
CA ASN A 234 -10.27 -23.45 -5.29
C ASN A 234 -10.34 -23.00 -6.75
N ILE A 235 -9.24 -22.45 -7.25
CA ILE A 235 -9.20 -21.72 -8.51
C ILE A 235 -8.25 -22.42 -9.47
N ASN A 236 -8.78 -22.86 -10.61
CA ASN A 236 -8.00 -23.15 -11.81
C ASN A 236 -8.35 -22.09 -12.86
N ILE A 237 -7.39 -21.26 -13.27
CA ILE A 237 -7.64 -20.14 -14.17
C ILE A 237 -6.62 -20.02 -15.30
N ASP A 238 -7.09 -19.96 -16.53
CA ASP A 238 -6.32 -19.54 -17.69
C ASP A 238 -6.81 -18.16 -18.15
N LEU A 239 -5.94 -17.15 -18.16
CA LEU A 239 -6.23 -15.82 -18.70
C LEU A 239 -5.24 -15.52 -19.83
N LEU A 240 -5.73 -15.56 -21.07
CA LEU A 240 -4.90 -15.56 -22.26
C LEU A 240 -5.28 -14.42 -23.20
N ASN A 241 -4.27 -13.77 -23.79
CA ASN A 241 -4.43 -12.82 -24.90
C ASN A 241 -5.42 -11.67 -24.62
N SER A 242 -5.51 -11.22 -23.37
CA SER A 242 -6.56 -10.32 -22.89
C SER A 242 -6.05 -8.91 -22.58
N LYS A 243 -6.93 -7.90 -22.67
CA LYS A 243 -6.62 -6.48 -22.49
C LYS A 243 -7.52 -5.85 -21.43
N PHE A 244 -6.91 -5.17 -20.46
CA PHE A 244 -7.58 -4.45 -19.37
C PHE A 244 -7.08 -3.00 -19.37
N ASN A 245 -7.92 -2.09 -19.85
CA ASN A 245 -7.58 -0.68 -20.03
C ASN A 245 -8.49 0.24 -19.21
N ASN A 246 -7.90 1.19 -18.48
CA ASN A 246 -8.64 2.25 -17.78
C ASN A 246 -9.71 1.73 -16.82
N ASN A 247 -9.49 0.58 -16.19
CA ASN A 247 -10.44 0.02 -15.25
C ASN A 247 -10.19 0.54 -13.84
N LYS A 248 -11.26 0.71 -13.06
CA LYS A 248 -11.20 1.20 -11.68
C LYS A 248 -11.88 0.23 -10.72
N SER A 249 -11.20 -0.21 -9.68
CA SER A 249 -11.81 -0.90 -8.55
C SER A 249 -11.64 -0.07 -7.28
N TYR A 250 -12.71 0.10 -6.52
CA TYR A 250 -12.64 0.90 -5.31
C TYR A 250 -11.74 0.24 -4.26
N ASN A 251 -11.88 -1.06 -3.98
CA ASN A 251 -11.19 -1.68 -2.85
C ASN A 251 -9.81 -2.24 -3.19
N SER A 252 -9.68 -3.10 -4.20
CA SER A 252 -8.46 -3.87 -4.42
C SER A 252 -8.19 -4.03 -5.92
N GLY A 253 -7.18 -4.82 -6.29
CA GLY A 253 -6.87 -5.06 -7.70
C GLY A 253 -8.04 -5.46 -8.56
N VAL A 254 -7.98 -5.03 -9.83
CA VAL A 254 -8.96 -5.32 -10.88
C VAL A 254 -9.35 -6.79 -10.90
N ILE A 255 -8.41 -7.68 -10.63
CA ILE A 255 -8.61 -9.10 -10.43
C ILE A 255 -8.27 -9.44 -8.97
N TYR A 256 -9.27 -9.91 -8.25
CA TYR A 256 -9.16 -10.36 -6.86
C TYR A 256 -9.34 -11.88 -6.80
N PHE A 257 -8.33 -12.53 -6.24
CA PHE A 257 -8.38 -13.94 -5.87
C PHE A 257 -8.51 -14.04 -4.34
N GLY A 258 -9.63 -14.56 -3.84
CA GLY A 258 -9.99 -14.53 -2.43
C GLY A 258 -10.20 -15.89 -1.78
N ASN A 259 -9.98 -15.97 -0.46
CA ASN A 259 -10.23 -17.16 0.35
C ASN A 259 -9.64 -18.42 -0.30
N ILE A 260 -8.42 -18.29 -0.81
CA ILE A 260 -7.86 -19.29 -1.69
C ILE A 260 -7.31 -20.46 -0.88
N ASN A 261 -7.79 -21.66 -1.18
CA ASN A 261 -7.21 -22.90 -0.67
C ASN A 261 -6.24 -23.53 -1.70
N SER A 262 -6.54 -23.36 -2.99
CA SER A 262 -5.70 -23.80 -4.09
C SER A 262 -5.79 -22.83 -5.27
N LEU A 263 -4.65 -22.40 -5.82
CA LEU A 263 -4.57 -21.55 -7.02
C LEU A 263 -3.66 -22.20 -8.05
N ASN A 264 -4.22 -22.71 -9.14
CA ASN A 264 -3.49 -23.04 -10.35
C ASN A 264 -3.88 -22.02 -11.41
N GLY A 265 -2.93 -21.18 -11.80
CA GLY A 265 -3.21 -20.08 -12.71
C GLY A 265 -2.17 -19.97 -13.81
N ASN A 266 -2.61 -19.66 -15.01
CA ASN A 266 -1.77 -19.29 -16.14
C ASN A 266 -2.29 -17.99 -16.76
N ILE A 267 -1.50 -16.92 -16.63
CA ILE A 267 -1.79 -15.61 -17.17
C ILE A 267 -0.75 -15.34 -18.25
N ASN A 268 -1.16 -15.34 -19.51
CA ASN A 268 -0.24 -15.28 -20.64
C ASN A 268 -0.65 -14.23 -21.67
N ASN A 269 0.35 -13.50 -22.16
CA ASN A 269 0.21 -12.56 -23.27
C ASN A 269 -0.92 -11.54 -23.06
N CYS A 270 -1.03 -11.03 -21.83
CA CYS A 270 -2.06 -10.06 -21.46
C CYS A 270 -1.48 -8.64 -21.40
N THR A 271 -2.37 -7.63 -21.41
CA THR A 271 -2.00 -6.23 -21.21
C THR A 271 -2.91 -5.59 -20.18
N PHE A 272 -2.32 -4.98 -19.16
CA PHE A 272 -2.98 -4.21 -18.11
C PHE A 272 -2.45 -2.78 -18.16
N ASN A 273 -3.25 -1.86 -18.68
CA ASN A 273 -2.85 -0.49 -18.90
C ASN A 273 -3.76 0.49 -18.16
N ASN A 274 -3.15 1.38 -17.37
CA ASN A 274 -3.83 2.48 -16.69
C ASN A 274 -5.01 2.02 -15.80
N ASN A 275 -4.84 0.89 -15.12
CA ASN A 275 -5.85 0.42 -14.17
C ASN A 275 -5.59 1.00 -12.77
N ILE A 276 -6.65 1.26 -12.03
CA ILE A 276 -6.60 1.96 -10.74
C ILE A 276 -7.32 1.13 -9.67
N ALA A 277 -6.66 0.92 -8.53
CA ALA A 277 -7.25 0.36 -7.32
C ALA A 277 -7.07 1.30 -6.12
N SER A 278 -8.08 1.50 -5.27
CA SER A 278 -7.93 2.44 -4.12
C SER A 278 -7.39 1.79 -2.83
N GLY A 279 -7.28 0.46 -2.75
CA GLY A 279 -6.63 -0.25 -1.63
C GLY A 279 -5.33 -0.90 -2.09
N ASP A 280 -5.23 -2.23 -2.14
CA ASP A 280 -3.98 -2.94 -2.52
C ASP A 280 -4.08 -3.70 -3.86
N GLY A 281 -2.92 -3.90 -4.48
CA GLY A 281 -2.75 -4.59 -5.76
C GLY A 281 -3.34 -3.77 -6.89
N GLY A 282 -2.58 -3.06 -7.72
CA GLY A 282 -3.18 -2.27 -8.81
C GLY A 282 -3.94 -3.12 -9.84
N VAL A 283 -3.49 -4.37 -10.04
CA VAL A 283 -4.09 -5.33 -10.98
C VAL A 283 -4.55 -6.59 -10.26
N PHE A 284 -3.64 -7.25 -9.55
CA PHE A 284 -3.91 -8.50 -8.85
C PHE A 284 -3.84 -8.29 -7.34
N TYR A 285 -4.88 -8.73 -6.64
CA TYR A 285 -4.83 -8.97 -5.21
C TYR A 285 -5.01 -10.45 -4.98
N ILE A 286 -4.00 -11.10 -4.39
CA ILE A 286 -4.02 -12.52 -4.07
C ILE A 286 -4.12 -12.65 -2.55
N ASN A 287 -5.33 -12.99 -2.07
CA ASN A 287 -5.61 -13.20 -0.66
C ASN A 287 -5.65 -14.69 -0.33
N ASN A 288 -4.59 -15.16 0.27
CA ASN A 288 -4.49 -16.53 0.75
C ASN A 288 -4.57 -16.53 2.28
N GLN A 289 -5.41 -17.42 2.84
CA GLN A 289 -5.62 -17.51 4.29
C GLN A 289 -4.75 -18.59 4.95
N ASN A 290 -4.13 -19.48 4.17
CA ASN A 290 -3.42 -20.67 4.66
C ASN A 290 -2.17 -20.95 3.82
N LYS A 291 -1.59 -22.16 3.87
CA LYS A 291 -0.55 -22.55 2.91
C LYS A 291 -1.17 -22.65 1.51
N LEU A 292 -0.84 -21.72 0.60
CA LEU A 292 -1.32 -21.78 -0.79
C LEU A 292 -0.80 -23.08 -1.42
N ASN A 293 -1.75 -23.92 -1.85
CA ASN A 293 -1.47 -25.04 -2.73
C ASN A 293 -1.62 -24.57 -4.18
N GLY A 294 -0.75 -25.03 -5.07
CA GLY A 294 -0.80 -24.68 -6.50
C GLY A 294 0.24 -23.65 -6.94
N LYS A 295 0.13 -23.24 -8.20
CA LYS A 295 1.09 -22.40 -8.90
C LYS A 295 0.40 -21.38 -9.79
N LEU A 296 0.77 -20.11 -9.66
CA LEU A 296 0.41 -19.03 -10.57
C LEU A 296 1.59 -18.70 -11.49
N LEU A 297 1.46 -19.02 -12.77
CA LEU A 297 2.37 -18.58 -13.82
C LEU A 297 1.84 -17.30 -14.46
N ILE A 298 2.66 -16.25 -14.52
CA ILE A 298 2.39 -15.04 -15.28
C ILE A 298 3.52 -14.85 -16.28
N GLU A 299 3.21 -14.91 -17.57
CA GLU A 299 4.19 -14.79 -18.62
C GLU A 299 3.80 -13.84 -19.75
N LYS A 300 4.82 -13.23 -20.38
CA LYS A 300 4.68 -12.39 -21.57
C LYS A 300 3.64 -11.28 -21.43
N THR A 301 3.43 -10.80 -20.21
CA THR A 301 2.36 -9.86 -19.88
C THR A 301 2.93 -8.47 -19.63
N SER A 302 2.22 -7.44 -20.10
CA SER A 302 2.62 -6.03 -19.92
C SER A 302 1.73 -5.34 -18.89
N PHE A 303 2.37 -4.71 -17.91
CA PHE A 303 1.75 -3.89 -16.87
C PHE A 303 2.26 -2.46 -16.99
N ASN A 304 1.40 -1.56 -17.48
CA ASN A 304 1.77 -0.18 -17.76
C ASN A 304 0.87 0.81 -17.01
N LYS A 305 1.47 1.75 -16.28
CA LYS A 305 0.75 2.85 -15.63
C LYS A 305 -0.36 2.40 -14.69
N ASN A 306 -0.26 1.22 -14.08
CA ASN A 306 -1.24 0.79 -13.09
C ASN A 306 -0.96 1.52 -11.76
N HIS A 307 -2.01 1.89 -11.06
CA HIS A 307 -1.93 2.77 -9.89
C HIS A 307 -2.70 2.17 -8.71
N VAL A 308 -2.08 2.24 -7.54
CA VAL A 308 -2.69 1.82 -6.28
C VAL A 308 -2.36 2.80 -5.15
N ASN A 309 -3.30 3.02 -4.23
CA ASN A 309 -3.07 3.96 -3.12
C ASN A 309 -2.18 3.39 -2.01
N LEU A 310 -2.20 2.07 -1.80
CA LEU A 310 -1.47 1.43 -0.70
C LEU A 310 -0.29 0.62 -1.22
N PHE A 311 -0.47 -0.69 -1.42
CA PHE A 311 0.63 -1.61 -1.68
C PHE A 311 0.51 -2.32 -3.02
N GLY A 312 1.64 -2.57 -3.68
CA GLY A 312 1.71 -3.44 -4.85
C GLY A 312 1.09 -2.82 -6.09
N GLY A 313 1.82 -1.96 -6.81
CA GLY A 313 1.31 -1.23 -7.98
C GLY A 313 0.72 -2.09 -9.09
N VAL A 314 1.06 -3.38 -9.10
CA VAL A 314 0.46 -4.42 -9.95
C VAL A 314 -0.03 -5.59 -9.12
N ILE A 315 0.84 -6.21 -8.32
CA ILE A 315 0.55 -7.42 -7.56
C ILE A 315 0.65 -7.11 -6.07
N TYR A 316 -0.41 -7.40 -5.32
CA TYR A 316 -0.36 -7.56 -3.88
C TYR A 316 -0.62 -9.02 -3.53
N MET A 317 0.22 -9.60 -2.67
CA MET A 317 0.02 -10.93 -2.14
C MET A 317 0.05 -10.92 -0.62
N ASN A 318 -1.05 -11.44 -0.05
CA ASN A 318 -1.09 -11.80 1.35
C ASN A 318 -0.60 -13.25 1.53
N GLU A 319 0.54 -13.42 2.22
CA GLU A 319 1.15 -14.72 2.57
C GLU A 319 1.80 -15.53 1.43
N TYR A 320 3.14 -15.52 1.41
CA TYR A 320 3.96 -16.35 0.52
C TYR A 320 4.69 -17.47 1.28
N ASN A 321 4.14 -18.69 1.20
CA ASN A 321 4.56 -19.80 2.05
C ASN A 321 5.50 -20.82 1.36
N ASN A 322 5.56 -20.90 0.03
CA ASN A 322 6.40 -21.87 -0.69
C ASN A 322 7.06 -21.28 -1.94
N GLU A 323 8.27 -21.75 -2.25
CA GLU A 323 9.13 -21.28 -3.35
C GLU A 323 8.53 -21.41 -4.76
N ASN A 324 7.45 -22.13 -5.01
CA ASN A 324 6.96 -22.36 -6.38
C ASN A 324 5.56 -21.83 -6.67
N ASN A 325 5.03 -20.99 -5.78
CA ASN A 325 3.63 -20.57 -5.83
C ASN A 325 3.35 -19.47 -6.86
N ILE A 326 4.36 -18.64 -7.19
CA ILE A 326 4.27 -17.63 -8.25
C ILE A 326 5.52 -17.72 -9.12
N ILE A 327 5.33 -17.74 -10.42
CA ILE A 327 6.40 -17.66 -11.40
C ILE A 327 6.10 -16.51 -12.37
N LEU A 328 7.03 -15.57 -12.49
CA LEU A 328 6.94 -14.43 -13.40
C LEU A 328 8.03 -14.56 -14.47
N ILE A 329 7.68 -14.61 -15.76
CA ILE A 329 8.65 -14.78 -16.86
C ILE A 329 8.33 -13.83 -18.02
N ASN A 330 9.33 -13.12 -18.54
CA ASN A 330 9.17 -12.29 -19.75
C ASN A 330 8.07 -11.22 -19.63
N ASN A 331 7.82 -10.71 -18.42
CA ASN A 331 6.86 -9.65 -18.21
C ASN A 331 7.50 -8.27 -18.25
N ASN A 332 6.69 -7.25 -18.51
CA ASN A 332 7.10 -5.86 -18.53
C ASN A 332 6.32 -5.06 -17.49
N PHE A 333 7.01 -4.45 -16.52
CA PHE A 333 6.46 -3.59 -15.48
C PHE A 333 6.96 -2.18 -15.69
N THR A 334 6.11 -1.33 -16.26
CA THR A 334 6.45 0.04 -16.66
C THR A 334 5.55 1.08 -16.00
N ASN A 335 6.16 2.10 -15.39
CA ASN A 335 5.43 3.25 -14.82
C ASN A 335 4.32 2.88 -13.83
N ASN A 336 4.40 1.75 -13.14
CA ASN A 336 3.40 1.37 -12.15
C ASN A 336 3.68 2.14 -10.84
N TYR A 337 2.62 2.43 -10.09
CA TYR A 337 2.66 3.29 -8.91
C TYR A 337 1.97 2.62 -7.72
N ALA A 338 2.65 2.62 -6.57
CA ALA A 338 2.06 2.35 -5.27
C ALA A 338 2.22 3.55 -4.33
N GLY A 339 1.16 3.95 -3.65
CA GLY A 339 1.22 5.08 -2.72
C GLY A 339 2.12 4.85 -1.51
N ILE A 340 2.27 3.60 -1.06
CA ILE A 340 3.14 3.25 0.07
C ILE A 340 4.34 2.43 -0.40
N ALA A 341 4.17 1.16 -0.77
CA ALA A 341 5.32 0.29 -1.05
C ALA A 341 5.06 -0.74 -2.15
N GLY A 342 6.15 -1.20 -2.77
CA GLY A 342 6.08 -2.20 -3.84
C GLY A 342 5.47 -1.63 -5.12
N GLY A 343 6.18 -0.74 -5.80
CA GLY A 343 5.65 -0.02 -6.97
C GLY A 343 5.22 -0.93 -8.13
N SER A 344 5.65 -2.19 -8.14
CA SER A 344 5.03 -3.25 -8.94
C SER A 344 4.46 -4.37 -8.07
N ILE A 345 5.25 -4.92 -7.14
CA ILE A 345 4.91 -6.12 -6.39
C ILE A 345 5.09 -5.83 -4.91
N PHE A 346 4.08 -6.19 -4.11
CA PHE A 346 4.20 -6.17 -2.66
C PHE A 346 3.78 -7.51 -2.08
N ILE A 347 4.60 -8.05 -1.18
CA ILE A 347 4.40 -9.36 -0.57
C ILE A 347 4.49 -9.23 0.94
N THR A 348 3.46 -9.71 1.63
CA THR A 348 3.47 -9.83 3.09
C THR A 348 3.82 -11.25 3.52
N ASN A 349 4.24 -11.38 4.78
CA ASN A 349 4.33 -12.65 5.49
C ASN A 349 5.21 -13.69 4.76
N ILE A 350 6.37 -13.23 4.25
CA ILE A 350 7.36 -14.06 3.58
C ILE A 350 8.57 -14.28 4.49
N ASN A 351 9.10 -15.50 4.51
CA ASN A 351 10.35 -15.78 5.23
C ASN A 351 11.58 -15.32 4.43
N LYS A 352 12.72 -15.13 5.09
CA LYS A 352 13.95 -14.61 4.46
C LYS A 352 14.48 -15.49 3.33
N HIS A 353 14.38 -16.82 3.46
CA HIS A 353 14.83 -17.77 2.44
C HIS A 353 14.03 -17.60 1.15
N ASN A 354 12.71 -17.59 1.27
CA ASN A 354 11.76 -17.38 0.18
C ASN A 354 11.92 -16.00 -0.46
N ALA A 355 12.20 -14.96 0.32
CA ALA A 355 12.42 -13.61 -0.21
C ALA A 355 13.64 -13.55 -1.15
N SER A 356 14.76 -14.15 -0.75
CA SER A 356 15.96 -14.23 -1.60
C SER A 356 15.69 -15.00 -2.91
N TYR A 357 15.00 -16.14 -2.79
CA TYR A 357 14.61 -16.95 -3.94
C TYR A 357 13.67 -16.18 -4.89
N LEU A 358 12.63 -15.53 -4.36
CA LEU A 358 11.70 -14.71 -5.13
C LEU A 358 12.41 -13.57 -5.84
N ASN A 359 13.32 -12.88 -5.15
CA ASN A 359 14.07 -11.78 -5.74
C ASN A 359 14.82 -12.25 -7.00
N LYS A 360 15.45 -13.42 -6.92
CA LYS A 360 16.14 -14.03 -8.06
C LYS A 360 15.18 -14.37 -9.21
N ILE A 361 14.01 -14.94 -8.92
CA ILE A 361 13.03 -15.29 -9.96
C ILE A 361 12.41 -14.06 -10.60
N ILE A 362 12.00 -13.08 -9.78
CA ILE A 362 11.29 -11.91 -10.26
C ILE A 362 12.17 -11.09 -11.20
N TYR A 363 13.47 -10.96 -10.92
CA TYR A 363 14.38 -10.28 -11.84
C TYR A 363 14.88 -11.16 -12.99
N ASN A 364 14.60 -12.46 -12.98
CA ASN A 364 14.97 -13.34 -14.09
C ASN A 364 14.01 -13.14 -15.26
N ASN A 365 14.48 -12.44 -16.29
CA ASN A 365 13.76 -12.17 -17.54
C ASN A 365 12.48 -11.31 -17.41
N ASN A 366 12.29 -10.56 -16.33
CA ASN A 366 11.25 -9.52 -16.30
C ASN A 366 11.90 -8.14 -16.39
N LEU A 367 11.27 -7.24 -17.14
CA LEU A 367 11.70 -5.86 -17.29
C LEU A 367 10.95 -4.99 -16.28
N PHE A 368 11.70 -4.24 -15.47
CA PHE A 368 11.15 -3.22 -14.57
C PHE A 368 11.70 -1.86 -14.99
N ASN A 369 10.80 -0.91 -15.28
CA ASN A 369 11.20 0.40 -15.76
C ASN A 369 10.31 1.51 -15.18
N MET A 370 10.92 2.49 -14.51
CA MET A 370 10.24 3.68 -13.97
C MET A 370 9.04 3.39 -13.05
N ASN A 371 9.07 2.29 -12.28
CA ASN A 371 8.04 2.05 -11.26
C ASN A 371 8.32 2.91 -10.02
N TYR A 372 7.25 3.28 -9.31
CA TYR A 372 7.31 4.19 -8.17
C TYR A 372 6.59 3.62 -6.95
N ALA A 373 7.18 3.86 -5.78
CA ALA A 373 6.56 3.64 -4.48
C ALA A 373 6.80 4.85 -3.58
N GLY A 374 5.78 5.31 -2.85
CA GLY A 374 5.88 6.51 -2.01
C GLY A 374 6.86 6.38 -0.85
N SER A 375 7.05 5.16 -0.32
CA SER A 375 7.94 4.88 0.81
C SER A 375 9.17 4.06 0.42
N HIS A 376 8.98 2.85 -0.12
CA HIS A 376 10.09 1.94 -0.44
C HIS A 376 9.69 0.85 -1.44
N GLY A 377 10.70 0.16 -1.98
CA GLY A 377 10.50 -0.93 -2.93
C GLY A 377 9.90 -0.46 -4.25
N LEU A 378 10.68 0.28 -5.05
CA LEU A 378 10.21 0.80 -6.35
C LEU A 378 9.63 -0.28 -7.25
N ASN A 379 10.21 -1.48 -7.24
CA ASN A 379 9.73 -2.63 -7.98
C ASN A 379 9.04 -3.62 -7.04
N ILE A 380 9.78 -4.10 -6.04
CA ILE A 380 9.34 -5.13 -5.11
C ILE A 380 9.52 -4.59 -3.70
N GLY A 381 8.51 -4.74 -2.85
CA GLY A 381 8.57 -4.38 -1.44
C GLY A 381 7.92 -5.42 -0.54
N SER A 382 8.21 -5.34 0.75
CA SER A 382 7.53 -6.12 1.79
C SER A 382 7.27 -5.29 3.04
N ASN A 383 6.72 -5.91 4.08
CA ASN A 383 6.69 -5.28 5.39
C ASN A 383 8.12 -5.00 5.93
N PRO A 384 8.27 -3.96 6.78
CA PRO A 384 9.46 -3.72 7.57
C PRO A 384 9.85 -4.93 8.42
N VAL A 385 11.12 -5.33 8.39
CA VAL A 385 11.60 -6.51 9.15
C VAL A 385 12.99 -6.37 9.74
N LYS A 386 13.81 -5.43 9.26
CA LYS A 386 15.24 -5.39 9.58
C LYS A 386 15.61 -4.01 10.10
N LEU A 387 16.38 -3.98 11.17
CA LEU A 387 17.02 -2.79 11.69
C LEU A 387 18.52 -2.85 11.40
N ILE A 388 19.14 -1.70 11.16
CA ILE A 388 20.60 -1.56 11.08
C ILE A 388 20.97 -0.23 11.73
N PHE A 389 22.08 -0.17 12.47
CA PHE A 389 22.61 1.12 12.91
C PHE A 389 23.11 1.95 11.72
N ASP A 390 22.99 3.26 11.80
CA ASP A 390 23.62 4.14 10.81
C ASP A 390 25.14 4.24 11.11
N ASP A 391 25.96 3.64 10.23
CA ASP A 391 27.39 3.33 10.44
C ASP A 391 28.32 4.53 10.68
N ASN A 392 27.84 5.77 10.56
CA ASN A 392 28.70 6.94 10.65
C ASN A 392 29.31 7.19 12.05
N ASN A 393 28.89 6.47 13.11
CA ASN A 393 29.41 6.67 14.48
C ASN A 393 29.39 5.45 15.40
N THR A 394 29.21 4.23 14.88
CA THR A 394 29.12 3.01 15.71
C THR A 394 30.49 2.50 16.12
N ASN A 395 31.17 3.24 17.01
CA ASN A 395 32.04 2.57 17.97
C ASN A 395 31.16 1.54 18.70
N THR A 396 31.49 0.26 18.51
CA THR A 396 30.67 -0.88 18.95
C THR A 396 30.40 -0.91 20.45
N ASN A 397 31.16 -0.14 21.25
CA ASN A 397 31.04 -0.03 22.69
C ASN A 397 30.65 1.40 23.10
N ILE A 398 29.38 1.62 23.42
CA ILE A 398 28.92 2.89 23.99
C ILE A 398 29.11 2.86 25.50
N LYS A 399 29.94 3.77 26.01
CA LYS A 399 30.08 4.00 27.45
C LYS A 399 29.03 5.01 27.91
N PHE A 400 28.31 4.71 28.99
CA PHE A 400 27.30 5.61 29.55
C PHE A 400 27.31 5.58 31.07
N LEU A 401 26.77 6.64 31.68
CA LEU A 401 26.48 6.67 33.12
C LEU A 401 24.98 6.35 33.30
N PRO A 402 24.58 5.53 34.30
CA PRO A 402 23.18 5.22 34.58
C PRO A 402 22.29 6.47 34.63
N GLY A 403 21.22 6.46 33.82
CA GLY A 403 20.26 7.57 33.70
C GLY A 403 20.61 8.66 32.69
N ASN A 404 21.83 8.68 32.15
CA ASN A 404 22.17 9.59 31.05
C ASN A 404 21.53 9.12 29.74
N PRO A 405 21.13 10.07 28.86
CA PRO A 405 20.56 9.73 27.57
C PRO A 405 21.61 9.15 26.62
N ILE A 406 21.25 8.07 25.94
CA ILE A 406 21.99 7.49 24.83
C ILE A 406 21.17 7.78 23.57
N SER A 407 21.78 8.49 22.61
CA SER A 407 21.17 8.77 21.32
C SER A 407 21.73 7.83 20.26
N LEU A 408 20.83 7.15 19.55
CA LEU A 408 21.15 6.20 18.49
C LEU A 408 20.34 6.55 17.26
N THR A 409 20.90 6.28 16.08
CA THR A 409 20.18 6.36 14.82
C THR A 409 20.13 4.97 14.20
N LEU A 410 18.92 4.47 14.01
CA LEU A 410 18.64 3.19 13.37
C LEU A 410 17.98 3.44 12.01
N LYS A 411 18.22 2.54 11.06
CA LYS A 411 17.54 2.50 9.76
C LYS A 411 16.68 1.25 9.68
N VAL A 412 15.52 1.38 9.07
CA VAL A 412 14.56 0.28 8.88
C VAL A 412 14.58 -0.18 7.43
N TYR A 413 14.66 -1.49 7.24
CA TYR A 413 14.64 -2.14 5.95
C TYR A 413 13.54 -3.20 5.88
N ASP A 414 13.05 -3.44 4.67
CA ASP A 414 12.15 -4.54 4.37
C ASP A 414 12.92 -5.85 4.10
N LEU A 415 12.23 -6.93 3.69
CA LEU A 415 12.83 -8.25 3.45
C LEU A 415 13.69 -8.30 2.18
N PHE A 416 13.56 -7.30 1.30
CA PHE A 416 14.31 -7.16 0.06
C PHE A 416 15.42 -6.13 0.19
N ASP A 417 15.79 -5.77 1.43
CA ASP A 417 16.79 -4.76 1.77
C ASP A 417 16.49 -3.36 1.21
N ASN A 418 15.22 -3.03 0.98
CA ASN A 418 14.82 -1.67 0.66
C ASN A 418 14.81 -0.81 1.93
N LEU A 419 15.49 0.34 1.90
CA LEU A 419 15.40 1.34 2.98
C LEU A 419 14.01 1.97 3.00
N ILE A 420 13.37 1.97 4.17
CA ILE A 420 12.01 2.47 4.34
C ILE A 420 12.05 3.97 4.60
N ILE A 421 11.59 4.78 3.65
CA ILE A 421 11.49 6.24 3.80
C ILE A 421 10.00 6.60 3.92
N ASP A 422 9.46 6.63 5.12
CA ASP A 422 8.02 6.78 5.33
C ASP A 422 7.54 8.23 5.39
N ASN A 423 7.55 8.91 4.25
CA ASN A 423 7.09 10.31 4.17
C ASN A 423 5.57 10.45 4.45
N GLU A 424 4.80 9.41 4.15
CA GLU A 424 3.35 9.34 4.36
C GLU A 424 2.96 8.99 5.81
N LYS A 425 3.95 8.69 6.66
CA LYS A 425 3.76 8.28 8.07
C LYS A 425 2.89 7.03 8.23
N TYR A 426 2.84 6.14 7.24
CA TYR A 426 2.07 4.91 7.32
C TYR A 426 2.63 3.94 8.37
N PHE A 427 3.96 3.91 8.50
CA PHE A 427 4.73 3.08 9.42
C PHE A 427 5.07 3.80 10.74
N SER A 428 4.47 4.96 11.04
CA SER A 428 4.76 5.74 12.26
C SER A 428 4.45 4.99 13.56
N ASN A 429 3.66 3.90 13.49
CA ASN A 429 3.29 3.07 14.64
C ASN A 429 4.27 1.92 14.91
N ILE A 430 5.37 1.84 14.16
CA ILE A 430 6.46 0.90 14.44
C ILE A 430 7.23 1.41 15.66
N GLY A 431 7.18 0.62 16.72
CA GLY A 431 7.99 0.78 17.92
C GLY A 431 9.21 -0.14 17.94
N LEU A 432 9.98 -0.01 19.01
CA LEU A 432 11.10 -0.88 19.34
C LEU A 432 10.82 -1.52 20.70
N ASP A 433 11.07 -2.82 20.77
CA ASP A 433 11.23 -3.55 22.01
C ASP A 433 12.73 -3.62 22.32
N MET A 434 13.12 -3.20 23.52
CA MET A 434 14.52 -3.09 23.92
C MET A 434 14.74 -3.91 25.17
N LYS A 435 15.71 -4.82 25.14
CA LYS A 435 16.02 -5.72 26.25
C LYS A 435 17.53 -5.75 26.50
N LEU A 436 17.90 -5.84 27.77
CA LEU A 436 19.29 -5.88 28.18
C LEU A 436 19.70 -7.31 28.54
N PHE A 437 20.86 -7.71 28.04
CA PHE A 437 21.46 -9.02 28.27
C PHE A 437 22.86 -8.84 28.85
N ASP A 438 23.33 -9.82 29.62
CA ASP A 438 24.74 -9.89 29.99
C ASP A 438 25.63 -10.21 28.77
N ILE A 439 26.94 -10.24 28.97
CA ILE A 439 27.91 -10.60 27.92
C ILE A 439 27.76 -12.04 27.40
N ASN A 440 27.09 -12.92 28.16
CA ASN A 440 26.85 -14.32 27.87
C ASN A 440 25.46 -14.59 27.26
N ASP A 441 24.74 -13.53 26.83
CA ASP A 441 23.38 -13.60 26.28
C ASP A 441 22.29 -14.09 27.25
N ASN A 442 22.51 -13.98 28.57
CA ASN A 442 21.44 -14.16 29.54
C ASN A 442 20.63 -12.87 29.68
N LEU A 443 19.30 -12.99 29.61
CA LEU A 443 18.40 -11.87 29.83
C LEU A 443 18.55 -11.35 31.27
N ILE A 444 18.83 -10.06 31.43
CA ILE A 444 18.87 -9.44 32.77
C ILE A 444 17.44 -9.32 33.28
N ASN A 445 17.22 -9.61 34.57
CA ASN A 445 15.90 -9.45 35.18
C ASN A 445 15.49 -7.97 35.19
N ASP A 446 14.23 -7.69 34.85
CA ASP A 446 13.65 -6.34 34.78
C ASP A 446 13.67 -5.61 36.15
N ASP A 447 13.92 -6.33 37.24
CA ASP A 447 14.14 -5.76 38.58
C ASP A 447 15.52 -5.04 38.72
N ILE A 448 16.47 -5.34 37.84
CA ILE A 448 17.88 -4.90 37.94
C ILE A 448 18.18 -3.74 36.97
N TYR A 449 17.33 -3.53 35.97
CA TYR A 449 17.46 -2.45 35.01
C TYR A 449 16.10 -1.88 34.57
N LYS A 450 16.11 -0.64 34.06
CA LYS A 450 14.94 -0.03 33.42
C LYS A 450 15.38 0.79 32.22
N ILE A 451 14.67 0.63 31.11
CA ILE A 451 14.85 1.45 29.91
C ILE A 451 13.65 2.39 29.80
N THR A 452 13.91 3.69 29.66
CA THR A 452 12.86 4.70 29.49
C THR A 452 13.04 5.49 28.20
N ASN A 453 11.98 6.16 27.76
CA ASN A 453 11.84 6.89 26.48
C ASN A 453 11.87 5.98 25.25
N ASN A 454 10.83 5.15 25.09
CA ASN A 454 10.63 4.29 23.92
C ASN A 454 9.83 4.98 22.80
N GLU A 455 9.65 6.30 22.85
CA GLU A 455 8.96 7.03 21.78
C GLU A 455 9.89 7.12 20.58
N ILE A 456 9.41 6.58 19.46
CA ILE A 456 10.15 6.47 18.22
C ILE A 456 9.46 7.35 17.20
N SER A 457 10.22 8.28 16.65
CA SER A 457 9.85 8.96 15.42
C SER A 457 10.68 8.37 14.27
N ILE A 458 10.01 7.93 13.22
CA ILE A 458 10.65 7.66 11.93
C ILE A 458 10.65 8.98 11.16
N GLU A 459 11.83 9.56 10.97
CA GLU A 459 12.02 10.73 10.11
C GLU A 459 12.91 10.34 8.94
N LYS A 460 12.32 10.34 7.72
CA LYS A 460 13.03 10.06 6.46
C LYS A 460 13.81 8.73 6.46
N GLY A 461 13.26 7.71 7.12
CA GLY A 461 13.86 6.38 7.24
C GLY A 461 14.90 6.21 8.32
N ASN A 462 15.18 7.26 9.08
CA ASN A 462 15.95 7.18 10.31
C ASN A 462 15.00 7.14 11.50
N ILE A 463 15.21 6.17 12.37
CA ILE A 463 14.66 6.15 13.72
C ILE A 463 15.69 6.79 14.64
N LEU A 464 15.35 7.97 15.17
CA LEU A 464 16.13 8.57 16.26
C LEU A 464 15.64 7.97 17.58
N VAL A 465 16.49 7.18 18.23
CA VAL A 465 16.22 6.61 19.55
C VAL A 465 16.98 7.41 20.59
N VAL A 466 16.28 7.96 21.58
CA VAL A 466 16.90 8.58 22.75
C VAL A 466 16.44 7.84 23.99
N ILE A 467 17.26 6.92 24.47
CA ILE A 467 16.94 6.05 25.61
C ILE A 467 17.73 6.45 26.84
N LYS A 468 17.17 6.17 28.02
CA LYS A 468 17.93 6.19 29.28
C LYS A 468 17.89 4.81 29.88
N ILE A 469 19.08 4.29 30.20
CA ILE A 469 19.24 3.00 30.85
C ILE A 469 19.61 3.26 32.31
N TYR A 470 18.79 2.75 33.20
CA TYR A 470 19.04 2.70 34.63
C TYR A 470 19.44 1.27 34.98
N ILE A 471 20.54 1.09 35.70
CA ILE A 471 21.03 -0.25 36.06
C ILE A 471 21.71 -0.22 37.42
N LYS A 472 21.54 -1.30 38.18
CA LYS A 472 22.10 -1.44 39.52
C LYS A 472 23.60 -1.72 39.51
N GLU A 473 24.09 -2.53 38.58
CA GLU A 473 25.48 -2.96 38.54
C GLU A 473 26.19 -2.31 37.34
N PRO A 474 27.30 -1.57 37.55
CA PRO A 474 28.17 -1.16 36.46
C PRO A 474 28.80 -2.38 35.78
N GLY A 475 28.96 -2.33 34.47
CA GLY A 475 29.42 -3.50 33.72
C GLY A 475 29.20 -3.38 32.22
N LYS A 476 29.59 -4.43 31.50
CA LYS A 476 29.37 -4.57 30.07
C LYS A 476 28.11 -5.40 29.82
N TYR A 477 27.28 -4.91 28.91
CA TYR A 477 25.99 -5.50 28.57
C TYR A 477 25.78 -5.49 27.06
N LYS A 478 24.85 -6.33 26.60
CA LYS A 478 24.32 -6.32 25.24
C LYS A 478 22.90 -5.74 25.27
N LEU A 479 22.70 -4.64 24.56
CA LEU A 479 21.38 -4.08 24.34
C LEU A 479 20.84 -4.60 23.01
N LYS A 480 19.75 -5.37 23.04
CA LYS A 480 19.10 -5.91 21.85
C LYS A 480 17.85 -5.09 21.51
N PHE A 481 17.73 -4.74 20.24
CA PHE A 481 16.62 -4.00 19.66
C PHE A 481 15.81 -4.93 18.75
N ASN A 482 14.51 -4.98 19.00
CA ASN A 482 13.53 -5.69 18.17
C ASN A 482 12.50 -4.71 17.65
N LEU A 483 12.04 -4.90 16.41
CA LEU A 483 10.89 -4.17 15.90
C LEU A 483 9.60 -4.65 16.58
N LYS A 484 8.71 -3.72 16.95
CA LYS A 484 7.40 -4.03 17.54
C LYS A 484 6.32 -3.19 16.90
N SER A 485 5.32 -3.81 16.27
CA SER A 485 4.13 -3.07 15.78
C SER A 485 3.04 -3.10 16.83
N LYS A 486 2.36 -1.96 17.02
CA LYS A 486 1.10 -1.89 17.79
C LYS A 486 -0.12 -2.27 16.94
N VAL A 487 -0.02 -2.23 15.61
CA VAL A 487 -1.14 -2.39 14.68
C VAL A 487 -0.93 -3.65 13.87
N ASN A 488 -1.72 -4.68 14.18
CA ASN A 488 -1.71 -6.02 13.58
C ASN A 488 -0.35 -6.73 13.74
N ASN A 489 -0.35 -8.07 13.82
CA ASN A 489 0.85 -8.91 13.96
C ASN A 489 1.78 -8.88 12.71
N ILE A 490 1.95 -7.71 12.08
CA ILE A 490 2.63 -7.46 10.81
C ILE A 490 4.15 -7.62 10.94
N ILE A 491 4.70 -7.43 12.14
CA ILE A 491 6.13 -7.60 12.38
C ILE A 491 6.35 -9.03 12.85
N TYR A 492 6.86 -9.85 11.93
CA TYR A 492 7.34 -11.17 12.26
C TYR A 492 8.62 -11.05 13.07
N ASP A 493 8.64 -11.73 14.20
CA ASP A 493 9.81 -11.98 15.03
C ASP A 493 10.77 -12.94 14.31
N ASN A 494 11.30 -12.51 13.16
CA ASN A 494 12.20 -13.29 12.31
C ASN A 494 13.67 -13.13 12.75
N GLY A 495 13.91 -12.85 14.03
CA GLY A 495 15.27 -12.84 14.59
C GLY A 495 16.18 -11.73 14.09
N ASN A 496 15.64 -10.63 13.56
CA ASN A 496 16.44 -9.44 13.24
C ASN A 496 16.61 -8.57 14.49
N THR A 497 17.18 -9.16 15.54
CA THR A 497 17.69 -8.44 16.71
C THR A 497 18.92 -7.66 16.27
N VAL A 498 18.90 -6.34 16.44
CA VAL A 498 20.14 -5.55 16.35
C VAL A 498 20.76 -5.52 17.74
N GLU A 499 22.05 -5.80 17.83
CA GLU A 499 22.78 -5.86 19.10
C GLU A 499 23.78 -4.71 19.18
N LEU A 500 23.83 -4.07 20.36
CA LEU A 500 24.78 -3.01 20.68
C LEU A 500 25.46 -3.34 22.00
N PHE A 501 26.79 -3.28 22.04
CA PHE A 501 27.50 -3.40 23.30
C PHE A 501 27.49 -2.05 24.02
N VAL A 502 27.04 -2.08 25.27
CA VAL A 502 26.98 -0.91 26.13
C VAL A 502 27.75 -1.19 27.40
N GLU A 503 28.50 -0.20 27.89
CA GLU A 503 29.26 -0.29 29.11
C GLU A 503 28.74 0.78 30.08
N SER A 504 28.05 0.31 31.12
CA SER A 504 27.61 1.12 32.24
C SER A 504 28.81 1.40 33.14
N LEU A 505 29.20 2.68 33.22
CA LEU A 505 30.24 3.16 34.13
C LEU A 505 29.62 3.42 35.50
N ASP A 506 30.40 3.24 36.57
CA ASP A 506 29.97 3.71 37.90
C ASP A 506 29.95 5.24 37.92
N CYS A 507 29.15 5.82 38.82
CA CYS A 507 29.09 7.27 38.97
C CYS A 507 30.48 7.81 39.32
N ASN A 508 30.89 8.93 38.72
CA ASN A 508 32.15 9.54 39.12
C ASN A 508 32.08 9.94 40.61
N GLN A 509 33.23 10.05 41.26
CA GLN A 509 33.28 10.51 42.66
C GLN A 509 32.64 11.89 42.84
N SER A 510 32.52 12.72 41.79
CA SER A 510 31.83 14.02 41.81
C SER A 510 30.31 13.95 41.62
N ASP A 511 29.79 12.85 41.07
CA ASP A 511 28.38 12.70 40.70
C ASP A 511 27.58 12.13 41.86
N ILE A 512 26.30 12.50 41.96
CA ILE A 512 25.39 12.00 43.00
C ILE A 512 24.80 10.68 42.52
N LYS A 513 24.95 9.62 43.31
CA LYS A 513 24.41 8.28 43.07
C LYS A 513 23.10 8.13 43.84
N LYS A 514 21.99 8.43 43.17
CA LYS A 514 20.66 8.37 43.75
C LYS A 514 19.98 7.05 43.41
N GLU A 515 19.26 6.47 44.38
CA GLU A 515 18.34 5.36 44.13
C GLU A 515 16.98 5.92 43.69
N ASP A 516 16.38 5.37 42.63
CA ASP A 516 15.00 5.69 42.26
C ASP A 516 14.06 5.37 43.44
N ASN A 517 12.92 6.05 43.56
CA ASN A 517 12.00 5.98 44.71
C ASN A 517 11.43 4.57 44.98
N ASN A 518 11.66 3.61 44.06
CA ASN A 518 11.34 2.19 44.22
C ASN A 518 12.55 1.34 44.73
N ASN A 519 13.62 1.98 45.21
CA ASN A 519 14.77 1.42 45.93
C ASN A 519 15.64 0.35 45.23
N MET A 520 15.71 0.32 43.89
CA MET A 520 16.41 -0.79 43.19
C MET A 520 17.37 -0.36 42.07
N LEU A 521 17.31 0.88 41.56
CA LEU A 521 18.08 1.33 40.40
C LEU A 521 18.87 2.61 40.68
N TYR A 522 20.12 2.68 40.19
CA TYR A 522 20.97 3.86 40.36
C TYR A 522 20.80 4.86 39.21
N ILE A 523 20.86 6.14 39.58
CA ILE A 523 20.92 7.29 38.69
C ILE A 523 22.18 8.09 39.06
N CYS A 524 23.03 8.39 38.09
CA CYS A 524 24.12 9.33 38.26
C CYS A 524 23.64 10.71 37.82
N GLU A 525 23.52 11.64 38.77
CA GLU A 525 23.15 13.02 38.46
C GLU A 525 24.31 13.97 38.78
N LYS A 526 24.50 14.95 37.91
CA LYS A 526 25.36 16.08 38.27
C LYS A 526 24.71 16.85 39.42
N PRO A 527 25.48 17.28 40.43
CA PRO A 527 24.95 18.09 41.51
C PRO A 527 24.35 19.39 40.95
N ILE A 528 23.14 19.72 41.39
CA ILE A 528 22.47 20.99 41.07
C ILE A 528 22.74 21.93 42.24
N CYS A 529 23.08 23.19 41.96
CA CYS A 529 23.34 24.23 42.96
C CYS A 529 22.41 25.43 42.71
N MET A 530 21.90 26.06 43.78
CA MET A 530 20.87 27.11 43.66
C MET A 530 21.39 28.47 43.15
N LYS A 531 22.69 28.75 43.28
CA LYS A 531 23.31 30.05 43.00
C LYS A 531 24.78 29.97 42.56
N CYS A 532 25.13 29.03 41.67
CA CYS A 532 26.38 29.22 40.93
C CYS A 532 26.01 30.15 39.77
N ASP A 533 26.58 31.35 39.71
CA ASP A 533 26.33 32.30 38.62
C ASP A 533 26.75 31.59 37.32
N THR A 534 25.79 31.20 36.48
CA THR A 534 25.89 30.02 35.60
C THR A 534 26.92 30.14 34.48
N ASP A 535 27.59 31.30 34.36
CA ASP A 535 28.43 31.63 33.22
C ASP A 535 29.93 31.78 33.57
N LYS A 536 30.39 31.67 34.83
CA LYS A 536 31.82 31.89 35.16
C LYS A 536 32.38 31.03 36.29
N ASN A 537 33.35 30.16 35.98
CA ASN A 537 34.37 29.61 36.88
C ASN A 537 33.91 28.92 38.19
N PHE A 538 32.70 28.38 38.24
CA PHE A 538 32.23 27.54 39.34
C PHE A 538 32.05 26.10 38.90
N ASP A 539 32.44 25.16 39.77
CA ASP A 539 32.03 23.77 39.72
C ASP A 539 31.04 23.51 40.88
N CYS A 540 29.85 22.99 40.57
CA CYS A 540 28.93 22.54 41.62
C CYS A 540 29.43 21.18 42.15
N ILE A 541 29.65 21.09 43.45
CA ILE A 541 30.16 19.87 44.10
C ILE A 541 29.10 19.32 45.02
N LYS A 542 28.90 18.00 44.94
CA LYS A 542 27.98 17.30 45.82
C LYS A 542 28.47 17.33 47.26
N ARG A 543 27.53 17.47 48.19
CA ARG A 543 27.82 17.33 49.63
C ARG A 543 27.21 16.06 50.23
N SER A 544 26.33 15.40 49.49
CA SER A 544 25.73 14.11 49.80
C SER A 544 25.86 13.19 48.59
N ASP A 545 26.12 11.92 48.82
CA ASP A 545 26.18 10.92 47.75
C ASP A 545 24.82 10.54 47.20
N THR A 546 23.74 10.75 47.97
CA THR A 546 22.40 10.23 47.64
C THR A 546 21.35 11.32 47.40
N VAL A 547 21.60 12.55 47.84
CA VAL A 547 20.62 13.65 47.78
C VAL A 547 21.10 14.79 46.89
N ASN A 548 20.51 14.92 45.71
CA ASN A 548 20.75 16.05 44.80
C ASN A 548 19.87 17.25 45.16
N ASN A 549 20.27 18.02 46.18
CA ASN A 549 19.53 19.19 46.64
C ASN A 549 20.33 20.49 46.42
N PRO A 550 19.79 21.47 45.67
CA PRO A 550 20.42 22.77 45.42
C PRO A 550 20.81 23.58 46.66
N LYS A 551 20.21 23.30 47.81
CA LYS A 551 20.51 23.95 49.10
C LYS A 551 21.68 23.27 49.84
N ILE A 552 22.00 22.03 49.49
CA ILE A 552 23.00 21.20 50.20
C ILE A 552 24.32 21.16 49.44
N ASN A 553 24.25 21.10 48.10
CA ASN A 553 25.42 21.16 47.23
C ASN A 553 26.10 22.53 47.29
N ILE A 554 27.41 22.56 47.08
CA ILE A 554 28.25 23.76 47.26
C ILE A 554 28.83 24.18 45.91
N CYS A 555 28.76 25.47 45.59
CA CYS A 555 29.53 26.05 44.49
C CYS A 555 30.97 26.21 44.95
N GLN A 556 31.91 25.51 44.34
CA GLN A 556 33.34 25.70 44.55
C GLN A 556 33.93 26.37 43.32
N CYS A 557 34.86 27.31 43.52
CA CYS A 557 35.58 27.88 42.39
C CYS A 557 36.34 26.79 41.63
N SER A 558 36.20 26.81 40.31
CA SER A 558 37.00 25.97 39.41
C SER A 558 38.48 26.23 39.65
N LYS A 559 39.30 25.20 39.44
CA LYS A 559 40.75 25.27 39.71
C LYS A 559 41.39 26.49 39.04
N GLY A 560 42.06 27.33 39.84
CA GLY A 560 42.68 28.58 39.38
C GLY A 560 41.85 29.83 39.64
N TRP A 561 40.69 29.71 40.29
CA TRP A 561 39.84 30.82 40.69
C TRP A 561 39.54 30.79 42.20
N LYS A 562 39.30 31.96 42.77
CA LYS A 562 38.95 32.19 44.18
C LYS A 562 38.04 33.41 44.31
N GLY A 563 37.65 33.73 45.54
CA GLY A 563 36.69 34.80 45.83
C GLY A 563 35.26 34.25 45.93
N GLU A 564 34.39 34.99 46.61
CA GLU A 564 32.98 34.59 46.84
C GLU A 564 32.20 34.43 45.52
N ARG A 565 32.65 35.12 44.47
CA ARG A 565 32.09 35.08 43.11
C ARG A 565 32.98 34.32 42.10
N CYS A 566 34.07 33.71 42.55
CA CYS A 566 35.06 33.04 41.69
C CYS A 566 35.56 33.91 40.52
N ASP A 567 35.62 35.21 40.76
CA ASP A 567 36.04 36.26 39.83
C ASP A 567 37.51 36.67 40.02
N GLU A 568 38.14 36.23 41.11
CA GLU A 568 39.57 36.42 41.34
C GLU A 568 40.35 35.21 40.83
N TYR A 569 41.27 35.42 39.88
CA TYR A 569 42.19 34.35 39.50
C TYR A 569 43.12 34.05 40.69
N ASP A 570 43.27 32.79 41.06
CA ASP A 570 44.17 32.37 42.11
C ASP A 570 45.62 32.36 41.60
N PHE A 571 46.19 33.55 41.50
CA PHE A 571 47.60 33.72 41.15
C PHE A 571 48.47 33.07 42.22
N TYR A 572 49.34 32.15 41.79
CA TYR A 572 50.36 31.55 42.63
C TYR A 572 51.21 32.64 43.29
N ASN A 573 51.35 32.63 44.62
CA ASN A 573 52.08 33.66 45.35
C ASN A 573 53.58 33.60 45.01
N ILE A 574 53.98 34.40 44.02
CA ILE A 574 55.33 34.49 43.47
C ILE A 574 56.37 34.85 44.55
N LYS A 575 55.96 35.37 45.71
CA LYS A 575 56.86 35.67 46.85
C LYS A 575 57.46 34.43 47.53
N LYS A 576 56.90 33.22 47.33
CA LYS A 576 57.45 31.95 47.89
C LYS A 576 58.53 31.29 47.01
N LEU A 577 58.77 31.77 45.79
CA LEU A 577 59.90 31.36 44.96
C LEU A 577 61.10 32.26 45.28
N LYS A 578 61.90 31.88 46.27
CA LYS A 578 63.26 32.42 46.45
C LYS A 578 64.14 31.87 45.32
N ILE A 579 64.66 32.78 44.48
CA ILE A 579 65.63 32.56 43.39
C ILE A 579 64.94 31.94 42.16
N ILE A 580 64.80 32.64 41.02
CA ILE A 580 65.86 33.09 40.13
C ILE A 580 65.60 34.56 39.72
N LYS A 581 66.42 35.48 40.26
CA LYS A 581 66.77 36.69 39.51
C LYS A 581 67.56 36.23 38.29
N THR A 582 67.23 36.81 37.13
CA THR A 582 67.86 36.65 35.81
C THR A 582 67.71 35.28 35.15
N SER A 583 66.61 35.07 34.43
CA SER A 583 66.67 34.28 33.21
C SER A 583 65.69 34.85 32.18
N GLY A 584 66.24 35.36 31.08
CA GLY A 584 65.73 35.41 29.70
C GLY A 584 64.26 35.71 29.34
N ILE A 585 63.31 35.87 30.26
CA ILE A 585 61.88 35.93 29.93
C ILE A 585 61.53 37.26 29.26
N LEU A 586 62.16 38.37 29.68
CA LEU A 586 61.92 39.68 29.04
C LEU A 586 62.52 39.75 27.63
N SER A 587 63.70 39.16 27.41
CA SER A 587 64.29 39.08 26.07
C SER A 587 63.59 38.06 25.17
N SER A 588 63.15 36.92 25.71
CA SER A 588 62.39 35.94 24.93
C SER A 588 61.02 36.48 24.53
N THR A 589 60.29 37.16 25.44
CA THR A 589 58.98 37.78 25.13
C THR A 589 59.08 38.90 24.10
N ILE A 590 60.14 39.71 24.11
CA ILE A 590 60.36 40.71 23.05
C ILE A 590 60.64 40.03 21.70
N ILE A 591 61.40 38.92 21.69
CA ILE A 591 61.65 38.12 20.48
C ILE A 591 60.37 37.41 20.00
N THR A 592 59.54 36.85 20.88
CA THR A 592 58.26 36.23 20.48
C THR A 592 57.27 37.26 19.99
N ILE A 593 57.16 38.44 20.61
CA ILE A 593 56.30 39.53 20.12
C ILE A 593 56.82 40.02 18.77
N GLY A 594 58.13 40.15 18.60
CA GLY A 594 58.77 40.46 17.31
C GLY A 594 58.44 39.43 16.23
N ASN A 595 58.56 38.14 16.54
CA ASN A 595 58.23 37.05 15.61
C ASN A 595 56.73 36.96 15.31
N ILE A 596 55.86 37.24 16.29
CA ILE A 596 54.40 37.30 16.06
C ILE A 596 54.05 38.48 15.15
N LEU A 597 54.65 39.65 15.37
CA LEU A 597 54.48 40.81 14.49
C LEU A 597 55.02 40.53 13.07
N LEU A 598 56.16 39.84 12.96
CA LEU A 598 56.74 39.41 11.68
C LEU A 598 55.80 38.43 10.95
N CYS A 599 55.27 37.42 11.66
CA CYS A 599 54.28 36.49 11.12
C CYS A 599 52.98 37.19 10.71
N ILE A 600 52.52 38.22 11.44
CA ILE A 600 51.34 39.01 11.04
C ILE A 600 51.64 39.83 9.79
N THR A 601 52.84 40.42 9.67
CA THR A 601 53.25 41.12 8.45
C THR A 601 53.39 40.19 7.25
N GLU A 602 53.98 39.01 7.41
CA GLU A 602 54.05 37.99 6.36
C GLU A 602 52.68 37.48 5.96
N LYS A 603 51.77 37.25 6.93
CA LYS A 603 50.40 36.81 6.63
C LYS A 603 49.62 37.87 5.86
N ASN A 604 49.85 39.16 6.15
CA ASN A 604 49.26 40.26 5.39
C ASN A 604 49.87 40.39 3.99
N ILE A 605 51.18 40.14 3.82
CA ILE A 605 51.84 40.11 2.51
C ILE A 605 51.35 38.91 1.69
N ILE A 606 51.24 37.72 2.29
CA ILE A 606 50.71 36.50 1.65
C ILE A 606 49.24 36.71 1.30
N ALA A 607 48.43 37.31 2.16
CA ALA A 607 47.03 37.62 1.86
C ALA A 607 46.91 38.66 0.73
N HIS A 608 47.79 39.67 0.70
CA HIS A 608 47.84 40.64 -0.39
C HIS A 608 48.26 39.99 -1.72
N ASN A 609 49.26 39.10 -1.70
CA ASN A 609 49.72 38.35 -2.88
C ASN A 609 48.67 37.34 -3.34
N PHE A 610 47.97 36.65 -2.42
CA PHE A 610 46.83 35.80 -2.75
C PHE A 610 45.70 36.61 -3.38
N LYS A 611 45.43 37.81 -2.88
CA LYS A 611 44.42 38.72 -3.47
C LYS A 611 44.81 39.18 -4.88
N ILE A 612 46.10 39.42 -5.14
CA ILE A 612 46.60 39.72 -6.50
C ILE A 612 46.49 38.49 -7.40
N MET A 613 46.90 37.30 -6.95
CA MET A 613 46.78 36.06 -7.75
C MET A 613 45.31 35.72 -8.06
N PHE A 614 44.40 35.90 -7.09
CA PHE A 614 42.98 35.65 -7.28
C PHE A 614 42.33 36.66 -8.23
N ASN A 615 42.76 37.92 -8.20
CA ASN A 615 42.30 38.92 -9.17
C ASN A 615 42.83 38.67 -10.58
N ASN A 616 44.06 38.16 -10.71
CA ASN A 616 44.62 37.76 -12.01
C ASN A 616 43.94 36.50 -12.55
N SER A 617 43.71 35.47 -11.72
CA SER A 617 43.01 34.26 -12.17
C SER A 617 41.56 34.53 -12.56
N LYS A 618 40.89 35.47 -11.87
CA LYS A 618 39.53 35.90 -12.24
C LYS A 618 39.51 36.66 -13.58
N LYS A 619 40.56 37.44 -13.87
CA LYS A 619 40.75 38.08 -15.19
C LYS A 619 41.01 37.04 -16.28
N ASP A 620 41.83 36.04 -16.01
CA ASP A 620 42.14 34.97 -16.95
C ASP A 620 40.93 34.05 -17.18
N MET A 621 40.13 33.77 -16.15
CA MET A 621 38.85 33.06 -16.30
C MET A 621 37.84 33.86 -17.12
N MET A 622 37.70 35.17 -16.89
CA MET A 622 36.84 36.02 -17.71
C MET A 622 37.32 36.11 -19.17
N LEU A 623 38.63 36.01 -19.42
CA LEU A 623 39.19 35.93 -20.77
C LEU A 623 38.89 34.56 -21.41
N LEU A 624 38.99 33.47 -20.65
CA LEU A 624 38.67 32.12 -21.09
C LEU A 624 37.18 31.97 -21.40
N GLU A 625 36.29 32.54 -20.58
CA GLU A 625 34.84 32.59 -20.82
C GLU A 625 34.49 33.39 -22.09
N LYS A 626 35.21 34.49 -22.34
CA LYS A 626 35.09 35.25 -23.59
C LYS A 626 35.63 34.51 -24.81
N ILE A 627 36.63 33.66 -24.66
CA ILE A 627 37.16 32.83 -25.76
C ILE A 627 36.20 31.66 -26.04
N LEU A 628 35.65 31.03 -25.01
CA LEU A 628 34.70 29.91 -25.13
C LEU A 628 33.33 30.34 -25.66
N SER A 629 32.85 31.53 -25.30
CA SER A 629 31.59 32.08 -25.86
C SER A 629 31.71 32.57 -27.30
N LYS A 630 32.92 32.75 -27.84
CA LYS A 630 33.14 33.25 -29.21
C LYS A 630 33.41 32.14 -30.23
N ASN A 631 33.76 30.94 -29.76
CA ASN A 631 34.02 29.80 -30.62
C ASN A 631 32.95 28.73 -30.36
N ASN A 632 31.92 28.68 -31.21
CA ASN A 632 30.95 27.58 -31.26
C ASN A 632 31.66 26.26 -31.58
N TYR A 633 32.17 25.58 -30.55
CA TYR A 633 32.63 24.21 -30.64
C TYR A 633 31.66 23.30 -29.91
N ASP A 634 30.82 22.62 -30.68
CA ASP A 634 30.15 21.40 -30.25
C ASP A 634 31.23 20.34 -30.01
N PHE A 635 31.50 20.03 -28.74
CA PHE A 635 32.35 18.90 -28.38
C PHE A 635 31.55 17.87 -27.57
N ILE A 636 31.32 16.74 -28.23
CA ILE A 636 30.77 15.50 -27.68
C ILE A 636 31.85 14.85 -26.80
N ILE A 637 31.63 14.73 -25.48
CA ILE A 637 32.30 13.71 -24.66
C ILE A 637 31.32 13.10 -23.64
N ASN A 638 31.30 11.77 -23.68
CA ASN A 638 30.64 10.81 -22.80
C ASN A 638 31.23 10.78 -21.37
N LYS A 639 30.33 10.38 -20.45
CA LYS A 639 30.55 9.61 -19.21
C LYS A 639 31.10 10.28 -17.94
N ASP A 640 30.31 10.02 -16.88
CA ASP A 640 30.67 9.73 -15.49
C ASP A 640 31.39 10.82 -14.69
N TYR A 641 30.68 11.47 -13.76
CA TYR A 641 30.96 11.41 -12.32
C TYR A 641 29.92 12.21 -11.52
N LYS A 642 29.39 11.58 -10.46
CA LYS A 642 28.52 12.16 -9.42
C LYS A 642 29.35 13.05 -8.47
N PHE A 643 28.79 14.17 -8.00
CA PHE A 643 28.30 14.44 -6.62
C PHE A 643 28.28 15.96 -6.29
N PHE A 644 27.08 16.45 -5.92
CA PHE A 644 26.66 17.50 -4.95
C PHE A 644 27.66 18.64 -4.55
N SER A 645 27.25 19.91 -4.37
CA SER A 645 26.00 20.42 -3.80
C SER A 645 25.90 21.96 -3.91
N GLN A 646 24.65 22.44 -3.77
CA GLN A 646 24.21 23.71 -3.17
C GLN A 646 24.31 25.02 -3.97
N SER A 647 23.16 25.38 -4.56
CA SER A 647 22.52 26.71 -4.50
C SER A 647 21.02 26.44 -4.74
N SER A 648 20.02 27.16 -4.25
CA SER A 648 19.95 28.48 -3.66
C SER A 648 18.54 28.65 -3.06
N SER A 649 18.45 29.40 -1.97
CA SER A 649 17.30 30.24 -1.66
C SER A 649 16.88 31.08 -2.87
N SER A 650 15.59 31.12 -3.17
CA SER A 650 15.00 32.18 -3.98
C SER A 650 13.68 32.62 -3.37
N SER A 651 13.73 33.76 -2.69
CA SER A 651 12.65 34.74 -2.60
C SER A 651 12.30 35.27 -3.99
N ILE A 652 11.02 35.28 -4.37
CA ILE A 652 10.45 36.29 -5.27
C ILE A 652 9.02 36.62 -4.80
N ASP A 653 8.81 37.92 -4.63
CA ASP A 653 7.58 38.63 -4.31
C ASP A 653 6.57 38.72 -5.47
N SER A 654 5.31 38.80 -5.05
CA SER A 654 4.25 39.75 -5.49
C SER A 654 3.34 39.47 -6.69
N ASN A 655 2.06 39.79 -6.40
CA ASN A 655 0.96 40.31 -7.26
C ASN A 655 0.27 39.27 -8.16
N THR A 656 -1.06 39.08 -8.19
CA THR A 656 -2.29 39.81 -7.86
C THR A 656 -3.39 38.71 -7.71
N SER A 657 -4.59 38.83 -7.14
CA SER A 657 -5.63 39.86 -7.18
C SER A 657 -6.69 39.53 -6.13
N ASN A 658 -7.17 40.57 -5.45
CA ASN A 658 -8.39 40.55 -4.64
C ASN A 658 -9.60 40.07 -5.43
N ASN A 659 -10.40 39.17 -4.85
CA ASN A 659 -11.85 39.15 -5.01
C ASN A 659 -12.46 38.50 -3.76
N SER A 660 -12.90 39.37 -2.85
CA SER A 660 -13.79 39.06 -1.75
C SER A 660 -15.19 38.82 -2.30
N VAL A 661 -15.73 37.62 -2.12
CA VAL A 661 -17.17 37.35 -2.24
C VAL A 661 -17.66 36.89 -0.88
N GLU A 662 -18.63 37.65 -0.37
CA GLU A 662 -19.36 37.46 0.87
C GLU A 662 -20.05 36.08 0.92
N GLU A 663 -19.72 35.26 1.91
CA GLU A 663 -20.57 34.12 2.28
C GLU A 663 -21.62 34.57 3.29
N ASN A 664 -22.84 34.74 2.77
CA ASN A 664 -24.05 34.88 3.53
C ASN A 664 -24.36 33.59 4.30
N LYS A 665 -24.39 33.70 5.62
CA LYS A 665 -25.05 32.77 6.53
C LYS A 665 -26.55 32.73 6.20
N ASN A 666 -27.06 31.58 5.81
CA ASN A 666 -28.46 31.25 6.05
C ASN A 666 -28.58 29.81 6.55
N THR A 667 -28.88 29.73 7.84
CA THR A 667 -29.30 28.55 8.57
C THR A 667 -30.72 28.20 8.13
N ASP A 668 -30.92 27.01 7.58
CA ASP A 668 -32.25 26.41 7.47
C ASP A 668 -32.31 25.10 8.26
N LYS A 669 -33.12 25.16 9.32
CA LYS A 669 -33.43 24.06 10.23
C LYS A 669 -34.43 23.13 9.55
N ARG A 670 -34.08 21.88 9.32
CA ARG A 670 -35.07 20.78 9.32
C ARG A 670 -34.57 19.59 10.11
N ARG A 671 -35.26 19.37 11.23
CA ARG A 671 -35.30 18.17 12.06
C ARG A 671 -35.71 16.98 11.20
N PHE A 672 -35.04 15.83 11.33
CA PHE A 672 -35.71 14.53 11.43
C PHE A 672 -34.82 13.50 12.17
N SER A 673 -35.39 13.04 13.29
CA SER A 673 -35.24 11.76 13.98
C SER A 673 -33.87 11.06 14.09
N ASN A 674 -33.38 11.06 15.33
CA ASN A 674 -32.50 10.05 15.92
C ASN A 674 -33.03 8.62 15.70
N THR A 675 -32.18 7.73 15.17
CA THR A 675 -32.14 6.33 15.57
C THR A 675 -30.70 5.93 15.87
N ASN A 676 -30.53 5.47 17.10
CA ASN A 676 -29.29 4.98 17.69
C ASN A 676 -28.72 3.79 16.90
N LEU A 677 -27.44 3.86 16.51
CA LEU A 677 -26.61 2.67 16.36
C LEU A 677 -25.24 2.93 16.96
N LYS A 678 -24.98 2.20 18.04
CA LYS A 678 -23.81 2.23 18.90
C LYS A 678 -22.55 1.81 18.12
N ASN A 679 -21.51 2.61 18.29
CA ASN A 679 -20.10 2.26 18.47
C ASN A 679 -19.71 0.80 18.18
N TYR A 680 -18.99 0.60 17.08
CA TYR A 680 -17.85 -0.32 17.05
C TYR A 680 -16.60 0.50 16.73
N ARG A 681 -15.73 0.59 17.73
CA ARG A 681 -14.36 1.08 17.62
C ARG A 681 -13.55 0.05 16.84
N VAL A 682 -12.74 0.58 15.91
CA VAL A 682 -11.64 -0.09 15.21
C VAL A 682 -10.60 -0.56 16.20
#